data_AF-A0A2Y9MUS0-F1
#
_entry.id   AF-A0A2Y9MUS0-F1
#
_cell.length_a   1.000
_cell.length_b   1.000
_cell.length_c   1.000
_cell.angle_alpha   90.00
_cell.angle_beta   90.00
_cell.angle_gamma   90.00
#
_symmetry.space_group_name_H-M   'P 1'
#
loop_
_entity.id
_entity.type
_entity.pdbx_description
1 polymer ?
#
loop_
_entity_poly.entity_id
_entity_poly.type
_entity_poly.pdbx_seq_one_letter_code
_entity_poly.pdbx_strand_id
1 'polypeptide(L)'
;MARGAATCGSDARLQLGRDAVRPAPALLVPAVLLGTALGLGLGLGLWLGCRAARPRPAHQKDDSQSLLKNLEPNVQTPSETGSPSRRRKREALTSKDEEVLNECEPSFNGNITAFALKAKVVYPINQKFRPLADGSSNPSLHETLKQAVLPNQPVEASPSSSLGSLSQAEKDDCSSLSSVHSAASDDRFLGRTFLGASSFPEALTCESVDLDLCIYNLHLKDLLHLDTALRQEKHMMFIQIFKMCLLDLLPKKKIDDELYQKILSKQENDLEELEKRLQVRLSNTEMLGAGDSEYITLADVEKKEREYSEHLIANMEAFWKQMENIQHFLVDQFKCSSSKARQLMMTLTERMIAAEGLLRDSQDLQALDTLERTMGRAHVAKTIEFLKLQIREETRCRLAAISHSLELLTVEGKLSGRQREELLTQQHKAFWEEAERFGREFVQRGRDLVKASLVHQAEGMARLTLAQQKEQRSFLATAPQTADPEEFLQGFHEVLERQRLSRSDLEEEENVRATKAVAALCQELYRSTMETFQKFVDVLFLQTLPCVTDLSQAECEYLRQQAQENAAQQLEKLDRFRSQQWKLFQDLLEQEKQVWMEEHTLSTVLQTHLRDDQDGIIHRVLGQLGGLSEESTQCILQGHDLLLRSALRRLALRSSAITTLTQMRLSGKKSLLQELREQHALEQDSSQCLDEHQWQLLRALETRVLEEAGRLEEETQQTRLQLRQQLLAEAQEVGQLLQQHTERAIGQTLLGHARNMASKSRAKDRDDFKRTLMEAAVESVYVTSAGVGRLVHAYYQQIRRAMQDHEERKLHHLETLQGERTEHFKLRKKQELGDPSSGAEVAGGAQEASGAVHQRMLAQQKKFLAQFTAHQQTRRDAWKQSARVMDHLEAQLETQLQEAEQSFISELAALARVPLAESKPFSNKHGLSEKPLRTKRKKPAPRDRGDFGGPKDDDPASGGPPSGSHSSKRLSQQESEVGDGENSKKMLKRRSNL
;
A
#
# COMPACT_ATOMS: atom_id res chain seq x y z
N MET A 1 45.00 62.26 -21.07
CA MET A 1 45.54 62.17 -19.69
C MET A 1 44.36 62.30 -18.75
N ALA A 2 44.15 61.47 -17.71
CA ALA A 2 44.99 60.40 -17.16
C ALA A 2 44.21 59.07 -17.01
N ARG A 3 44.95 57.96 -16.93
CA ARG A 3 44.53 56.63 -16.40
C ARG A 3 45.26 56.48 -15.04
N GLY A 4 44.85 55.69 -14.06
CA GLY A 4 43.84 54.63 -14.03
C GLY A 4 44.50 53.32 -13.58
N ALA A 5 44.17 52.84 -12.37
CA ALA A 5 44.61 51.56 -11.83
C ALA A 5 43.49 50.99 -10.96
N ALA A 6 43.04 49.77 -11.27
CA ALA A 6 41.99 49.08 -10.55
C ALA A 6 42.58 47.83 -9.88
N THR A 7 42.27 47.61 -8.61
CA THR A 7 42.67 46.45 -7.83
C THR A 7 41.60 45.35 -7.96
N CYS A 8 41.94 44.24 -8.60
CA CYS A 8 41.07 43.06 -8.65
C CYS A 8 41.12 42.29 -7.32
N GLY A 9 40.03 42.30 -6.56
CA GLY A 9 39.74 41.31 -5.54
C GLY A 9 38.64 40.36 -6.05
N SER A 10 39.00 39.14 -6.42
CA SER A 10 38.07 38.15 -6.97
C SER A 10 37.30 37.42 -5.86
N ASP A 11 36.24 38.05 -5.36
CA ASP A 11 35.36 37.50 -4.32
C ASP A 11 34.30 36.57 -4.95
N ALA A 12 34.73 35.42 -5.46
CA ALA A 12 33.89 34.40 -6.10
C ALA A 12 33.11 33.56 -5.07
N ARG A 13 32.19 34.21 -4.34
CA ARG A 13 31.29 33.51 -3.41
C ARG A 13 30.10 32.92 -4.16
N LEU A 14 29.79 31.65 -3.91
CA LEU A 14 28.44 31.13 -4.07
C LEU A 14 27.50 31.94 -3.17
N GLN A 15 26.76 32.88 -3.77
CA GLN A 15 25.72 33.64 -3.07
C GLN A 15 24.55 32.69 -2.78
N LEU A 16 24.47 32.19 -1.55
CA LEU A 16 23.18 31.83 -0.97
C LEU A 16 22.32 33.11 -1.00
N GLY A 17 21.25 33.09 -1.80
CA GLY A 17 20.35 34.24 -1.95
C GLY A 17 19.73 34.62 -0.62
N ARG A 18 20.12 35.79 -0.08
CA ARG A 18 19.54 36.34 1.15
C ARG A 18 18.93 37.75 1.00
N ASP A 19 19.18 38.44 -0.12
CA ASP A 19 18.62 39.76 -0.40
C ASP A 19 18.03 39.88 -1.81
N ALA A 20 16.81 39.34 -1.96
CA ALA A 20 15.85 39.79 -2.96
C ALA A 20 14.43 39.73 -2.36
N VAL A 21 13.56 40.65 -2.79
CA VAL A 21 12.14 40.74 -2.42
C VAL A 21 11.85 41.20 -0.97
N ARG A 22 12.09 42.50 -0.71
CA ARG A 22 11.02 43.31 -0.08
C ARG A 22 10.10 43.80 -1.21
N PRO A 23 8.81 43.42 -1.24
CA PRO A 23 7.92 43.85 -2.31
C PRO A 23 7.51 45.32 -2.11
N ALA A 24 7.86 46.19 -3.06
CA ALA A 24 7.25 47.50 -3.16
C ALA A 24 5.80 47.34 -3.64
N PRO A 25 4.77 47.82 -2.91
CA PRO A 25 3.36 47.49 -3.21
C PRO A 25 2.84 47.93 -4.59
N ALA A 26 3.56 48.81 -5.29
CA ALA A 26 3.15 49.40 -6.57
C ALA A 26 3.40 48.50 -7.81
N LEU A 27 4.15 47.41 -7.70
CA LEU A 27 4.55 46.57 -8.85
C LEU A 27 3.89 45.18 -8.92
N LEU A 28 3.01 44.86 -7.97
CA LEU A 28 2.30 43.57 -7.92
C LEU A 28 1.28 43.40 -9.06
N VAL A 29 0.56 44.46 -9.44
CA VAL A 29 -0.52 44.37 -10.45
C VAL A 29 0.02 44.09 -11.87
N PRO A 30 1.07 44.76 -12.37
CA PRO A 30 1.66 44.41 -13.66
C PRO A 30 2.30 43.01 -13.69
N ALA A 31 2.91 42.57 -12.58
CA ALA A 31 3.58 41.28 -12.49
C ALA A 31 2.59 40.10 -12.55
N VAL A 32 1.43 40.21 -11.90
CA VAL A 32 0.37 39.19 -11.97
C VAL A 32 -0.18 39.07 -13.41
N LEU A 33 -0.42 40.19 -14.09
CA LEU A 33 -0.91 40.18 -15.48
C LEU A 33 0.11 39.55 -16.45
N LEU A 34 1.40 39.88 -16.32
CA LEU A 34 2.47 39.23 -17.09
C LEU A 34 2.62 37.74 -16.77
N GLY A 35 2.48 37.34 -15.50
CA GLY A 35 2.48 35.94 -15.09
C GLY A 35 1.34 35.13 -15.73
N THR A 36 0.12 35.68 -15.75
CA THR A 36 -1.03 35.01 -16.39
C THR A 36 -0.89 34.87 -17.91
N ALA A 37 -0.26 35.84 -18.59
CA ALA A 37 -0.03 35.78 -20.02
C ALA A 37 1.04 34.75 -20.41
N LEU A 38 2.12 34.63 -19.62
CA LEU A 38 3.21 33.68 -19.88
C LEU A 38 2.84 32.24 -19.50
N GLY A 39 2.05 32.04 -18.44
CA GLY A 39 1.57 30.72 -18.01
C GLY A 39 0.71 30.01 -19.07
N LEU A 40 -0.17 30.75 -19.76
CA LEU A 40 -1.01 30.20 -20.83
C LEU A 40 -0.23 29.88 -22.12
N GLY A 41 0.88 30.56 -22.39
CA GLY A 41 1.73 30.28 -23.56
C GLY A 41 2.61 29.04 -23.42
N LEU A 42 3.18 28.81 -22.23
CA LEU A 42 4.08 27.67 -21.97
C LEU A 42 3.32 26.33 -21.80
N GLY A 43 2.08 26.37 -21.31
CA GLY A 43 1.25 25.17 -21.11
C GLY A 43 0.91 24.41 -22.40
N LEU A 44 0.69 25.10 -23.52
CA LEU A 44 0.41 24.43 -24.82
C LEU A 44 1.68 24.03 -25.58
N GLY A 45 2.82 24.69 -25.32
CA GLY A 45 4.08 24.40 -26.02
C GLY A 45 4.68 23.04 -25.64
N LEU A 46 4.65 22.68 -24.34
CA LEU A 46 5.24 21.43 -23.86
C LEU A 46 4.49 20.16 -24.30
N TRP A 47 3.17 20.27 -24.55
CA TRP A 47 2.35 19.09 -24.86
C TRP A 47 2.46 18.59 -26.30
N LEU A 48 2.98 19.40 -27.24
CA LEU A 48 3.20 19.01 -28.64
C LEU A 48 4.68 18.77 -29.02
N GLY A 49 5.65 19.18 -28.19
CA GLY A 49 7.07 19.09 -28.53
C GLY A 49 7.71 17.68 -28.44
N CYS A 50 7.20 16.82 -27.55
CA CYS A 50 7.90 15.60 -27.12
C CYS A 50 7.82 14.39 -28.07
N ARG A 51 7.62 14.60 -29.38
CA ARG A 51 7.52 13.50 -30.39
C ARG A 51 8.51 13.55 -31.54
N ALA A 52 9.50 14.44 -31.53
CA ALA A 52 10.51 14.54 -32.59
C ALA A 52 11.94 14.24 -32.11
N ALA A 53 12.56 13.25 -32.75
CA ALA A 53 14.01 13.01 -32.87
C ALA A 53 14.84 12.55 -31.64
N ARG A 54 14.86 11.23 -31.39
CA ARG A 54 16.00 10.33 -31.76
C ARG A 54 15.64 8.84 -31.58
N PRO A 55 16.39 7.90 -32.20
CA PRO A 55 15.93 6.52 -32.40
C PRO A 55 16.13 5.63 -31.16
N ARG A 56 15.15 4.76 -30.93
CA ARG A 56 15.10 3.75 -29.86
C ARG A 56 15.74 2.44 -30.36
N PRO A 57 16.62 1.77 -29.58
CA PRO A 57 16.94 0.35 -29.81
C PRO A 57 15.69 -0.53 -29.64
N ALA A 58 15.78 -1.78 -30.08
CA ALA A 58 14.62 -2.64 -30.30
C ALA A 58 13.78 -2.95 -29.04
N HIS A 59 12.49 -3.15 -29.30
CA HIS A 59 11.41 -3.38 -28.35
C HIS A 59 11.62 -4.68 -27.53
N GLN A 60 12.04 -4.56 -26.27
CA GLN A 60 11.88 -5.65 -25.30
C GLN A 60 10.41 -5.71 -24.85
N LYS A 61 9.89 -6.92 -24.71
CA LYS A 61 8.47 -7.19 -24.52
C LYS A 61 8.06 -6.87 -23.09
N ASP A 62 6.98 -6.12 -22.92
CA ASP A 62 6.46 -5.71 -21.62
C ASP A 62 5.97 -6.95 -20.82
N ASP A 63 6.72 -7.31 -19.77
CA ASP A 63 6.48 -8.51 -18.96
C ASP A 63 5.53 -8.26 -17.76
N SER A 64 4.91 -7.08 -17.69
CA SER A 64 3.87 -6.76 -16.68
C SER A 64 2.74 -7.79 -16.64
N GLN A 65 2.37 -8.38 -17.79
CA GLN A 65 1.35 -9.44 -17.89
C GLN A 65 1.84 -10.85 -17.51
N SER A 66 3.14 -11.12 -17.38
CA SER A 66 3.63 -12.45 -16.97
C SER A 66 3.71 -12.58 -15.45
N LEU A 67 4.02 -11.49 -14.73
CA LEU A 67 4.08 -11.45 -13.27
C LEU A 67 2.69 -11.64 -12.61
N LEU A 68 1.63 -11.07 -13.22
CA LEU A 68 0.25 -11.15 -12.71
C LEU A 68 -0.37 -12.56 -12.82
N LYS A 69 0.19 -13.46 -13.65
CA LYS A 69 -0.32 -14.84 -13.79
C LYS A 69 -0.18 -15.70 -12.54
N ASN A 70 0.65 -15.27 -11.57
CA ASN A 70 0.82 -15.97 -10.29
C ASN A 70 -0.31 -15.67 -9.28
N LEU A 71 -1.32 -14.86 -9.65
CA LEU A 71 -2.49 -14.56 -8.83
C LEU A 71 -3.73 -15.40 -9.20
N GLU A 72 -3.68 -16.24 -10.25
CA GLU A 72 -4.76 -17.21 -10.50
C GLU A 72 -4.80 -18.26 -9.37
N PRO A 73 -5.95 -18.49 -8.71
CA PRO A 73 -6.04 -19.42 -7.60
C PRO A 73 -5.84 -20.86 -8.09
N ASN A 74 -4.73 -21.47 -7.65
CA ASN A 74 -4.36 -22.83 -8.00
C ASN A 74 -5.32 -23.83 -7.34
N VAL A 75 -6.36 -24.25 -8.07
CA VAL A 75 -7.33 -25.25 -7.62
C VAL A 75 -6.61 -26.59 -7.44
N GLN A 76 -6.29 -26.93 -6.19
CA GLN A 76 -5.69 -28.20 -5.82
C GLN A 76 -6.68 -29.36 -6.03
N THR A 77 -6.69 -29.93 -7.24
CA THR A 77 -7.19 -31.29 -7.46
C THR A 77 -6.16 -32.29 -6.96
N PRO A 78 -6.53 -33.29 -6.15
CA PRO A 78 -5.59 -34.30 -5.66
C PRO A 78 -5.15 -35.20 -6.81
N SER A 79 -3.86 -35.12 -7.18
CA SER A 79 -3.26 -36.06 -8.13
C SER A 79 -2.66 -37.24 -7.37
N GLU A 80 -3.29 -38.41 -7.49
CA GLU A 80 -2.73 -39.66 -7.00
C GLU A 80 -1.40 -39.99 -7.69
N THR A 81 -0.54 -40.68 -6.95
CA THR A 81 0.83 -40.98 -7.33
C THR A 81 0.94 -41.93 -8.53
N GLY A 82 1.70 -41.50 -9.54
CA GLY A 82 2.67 -42.31 -10.29
C GLY A 82 2.27 -43.68 -10.86
N SER A 83 2.47 -43.85 -12.17
CA SER A 83 2.69 -45.17 -12.78
C SER A 83 4.00 -45.19 -13.58
N PRO A 84 4.81 -46.27 -13.50
CA PRO A 84 6.17 -46.30 -14.01
C PRO A 84 6.27 -46.61 -15.51
N SER A 85 7.47 -46.35 -16.04
CA SER A 85 7.93 -46.74 -17.38
C SER A 85 7.54 -48.16 -17.81
N ARG A 86 6.82 -48.28 -18.93
CA ARG A 86 6.55 -49.57 -19.60
C ARG A 86 7.70 -49.94 -20.55
N ARG A 87 8.39 -51.05 -20.24
CA ARG A 87 9.32 -51.73 -21.16
C ARG A 87 8.54 -52.67 -22.11
N ARG A 88 8.98 -52.78 -23.37
CA ARG A 88 8.37 -53.61 -24.44
C ARG A 88 8.15 -55.09 -24.05
N LYS A 89 7.02 -55.71 -24.43
CA LYS A 89 6.95 -56.73 -25.52
C LYS A 89 5.51 -57.20 -25.86
N ARG A 90 5.46 -58.00 -26.94
CA ARG A 90 4.38 -58.49 -27.81
C ARG A 90 3.46 -59.60 -27.24
N GLU A 91 2.34 -59.77 -27.96
CA GLU A 91 1.67 -61.02 -28.40
C GLU A 91 0.52 -61.70 -27.58
N ALA A 92 -0.59 -61.88 -28.32
CA ALA A 92 -1.49 -63.06 -28.43
C ALA A 92 -2.72 -63.30 -27.50
N LEU A 93 -3.90 -63.08 -28.11
CA LEU A 93 -5.14 -63.90 -28.16
C LEU A 93 -5.94 -64.35 -26.91
N THR A 94 -7.28 -64.25 -27.07
CA THR A 94 -8.39 -65.09 -26.52
C THR A 94 -8.65 -65.05 -25.00
N SER A 95 -9.89 -65.14 -24.47
CA SER A 95 -11.25 -65.31 -25.06
C SER A 95 -12.33 -65.15 -23.97
N LYS A 96 -13.57 -64.72 -24.34
CA LYS A 96 -14.90 -65.10 -23.74
C LYS A 96 -15.13 -64.83 -22.22
N ASP A 97 -16.33 -64.65 -21.67
CA ASP A 97 -17.67 -64.29 -22.15
C ASP A 97 -18.40 -63.57 -20.97
N GLU A 98 -19.41 -62.77 -21.30
CA GLU A 98 -20.77 -62.66 -20.68
C GLU A 98 -21.12 -63.59 -19.48
N GLU A 99 -21.98 -63.22 -18.49
CA GLU A 99 -22.73 -61.99 -18.17
C GLU A 99 -23.40 -62.07 -16.75
N VAL A 100 -24.08 -60.99 -16.32
CA VAL A 100 -25.28 -60.94 -15.43
C VAL A 100 -25.17 -61.08 -13.88
N LEU A 101 -25.55 -59.96 -13.21
CA LEU A 101 -26.35 -59.73 -11.96
C LEU A 101 -26.36 -60.77 -10.80
N ASN A 102 -26.39 -60.39 -9.51
CA ASN A 102 -27.44 -59.53 -8.95
C ASN A 102 -27.13 -58.85 -7.58
N GLU A 103 -28.11 -58.07 -7.09
CA GLU A 103 -28.12 -57.14 -5.95
C GLU A 103 -27.85 -57.74 -4.54
N CYS A 104 -27.25 -56.93 -3.64
CA CYS A 104 -27.77 -56.62 -2.28
C CYS A 104 -26.82 -55.67 -1.50
N GLU A 105 -27.31 -54.48 -1.15
CA GLU A 105 -26.83 -53.65 -0.02
C GLU A 105 -27.70 -53.93 1.23
N PRO A 106 -27.38 -53.43 2.45
CA PRO A 106 -26.08 -53.01 3.00
C PRO A 106 -25.83 -53.60 4.41
N SER A 107 -24.62 -53.47 4.97
CA SER A 107 -24.47 -53.35 6.44
C SER A 107 -23.19 -52.63 6.88
N PHE A 108 -23.28 -51.99 8.04
CA PHE A 108 -22.27 -51.09 8.61
C PHE A 108 -21.11 -51.81 9.31
N ASN A 109 -20.01 -51.06 9.45
CA ASN A 109 -19.00 -51.12 10.52
C ASN A 109 -17.79 -52.06 10.32
N GLY A 110 -16.58 -51.55 10.62
CA GLY A 110 -15.33 -52.34 10.49
C GLY A 110 -14.00 -51.57 10.29
N ASN A 111 -13.99 -50.23 10.20
CA ASN A 111 -12.78 -49.42 9.95
C ASN A 111 -11.83 -49.29 11.17
N ILE A 112 -11.38 -50.43 11.72
CA ILE A 112 -10.34 -50.47 12.77
C ILE A 112 -9.13 -51.30 12.33
N THR A 113 -9.34 -52.42 11.63
CA THR A 113 -8.25 -53.26 11.10
C THR A 113 -7.51 -52.63 9.92
N ALA A 114 -8.17 -51.79 9.12
CA ALA A 114 -7.54 -51.03 8.03
C ALA A 114 -6.58 -49.93 8.51
N PHE A 115 -6.75 -49.42 9.74
CA PHE A 115 -5.89 -48.41 10.34
C PHE A 115 -4.57 -49.00 10.87
N ALA A 116 -4.63 -50.23 11.43
CA ALA A 116 -3.49 -50.87 12.08
C ALA A 116 -2.36 -51.30 11.11
N LEU A 117 -2.63 -51.51 9.82
CA LEU A 117 -1.64 -52.01 8.85
C LEU A 117 -0.81 -50.93 8.13
N LYS A 118 -1.02 -49.64 8.42
CA LYS A 118 -0.23 -48.53 7.83
C LYS A 118 0.57 -47.68 8.83
N ALA A 119 0.43 -47.92 10.14
CA ALA A 119 1.18 -47.19 11.15
C ALA A 119 2.60 -47.78 11.34
N LYS A 120 3.61 -47.21 10.67
CA LYS A 120 5.02 -47.56 10.92
C LYS A 120 5.58 -46.70 12.07
N VAL A 121 5.44 -47.20 13.29
CA VAL A 121 5.93 -46.57 14.52
C VAL A 121 7.46 -46.49 14.54
N VAL A 122 8.01 -45.33 14.92
CA VAL A 122 9.44 -45.16 15.23
C VAL A 122 9.54 -44.63 16.66
N TYR A 123 10.13 -45.42 17.55
CA TYR A 123 10.47 -45.00 18.92
C TYR A 123 11.80 -44.22 18.94
N PRO A 124 11.92 -43.15 19.74
CA PRO A 124 13.21 -42.57 20.09
C PRO A 124 13.80 -43.27 21.32
N ILE A 125 15.09 -43.62 21.33
CA ILE A 125 15.90 -43.78 22.55
C ILE A 125 17.40 -43.71 22.23
N ASN A 126 18.16 -43.25 23.21
CA ASN A 126 19.55 -42.81 23.13
C ASN A 126 20.61 -43.93 23.14
N GLN A 127 21.84 -43.49 22.81
CA GLN A 127 23.12 -43.83 23.43
C GLN A 127 23.98 -45.03 22.92
N LYS A 128 25.28 -44.69 22.80
CA LYS A 128 26.49 -45.54 22.89
C LYS A 128 26.80 -46.46 21.70
N PHE A 129 27.76 -46.06 20.88
CA PHE A 129 29.13 -46.63 20.81
C PHE A 129 29.85 -46.14 19.51
N ARG A 130 30.91 -45.33 19.65
CA ARG A 130 32.09 -45.45 18.77
C ARG A 130 32.99 -46.54 19.38
N PRO A 131 33.86 -47.21 18.60
CA PRO A 131 35.27 -46.80 18.65
C PRO A 131 36.10 -46.99 17.36
N LEU A 132 37.06 -46.06 17.17
CA LEU A 132 38.39 -46.23 16.52
C LEU A 132 38.43 -46.56 15.00
N ALA A 133 39.43 -46.14 14.21
CA ALA A 133 40.67 -45.37 14.40
C ALA A 133 40.86 -44.47 13.13
N ASP A 134 41.84 -43.61 12.89
CA ASP A 134 42.96 -42.91 13.58
C ASP A 134 43.26 -41.69 12.65
N GLY A 135 43.95 -40.60 12.97
CA GLY A 135 44.73 -40.17 14.14
C GLY A 135 45.49 -38.86 13.78
N SER A 136 46.05 -38.17 14.77
CA SER A 136 46.75 -36.85 14.70
C SER A 136 45.88 -35.63 14.33
N SER A 137 45.73 -34.53 15.11
CA SER A 137 46.46 -33.88 16.22
C SER A 137 47.60 -32.92 15.83
N ASN A 138 47.31 -31.61 15.86
CA ASN A 138 47.70 -30.80 17.03
C ASN A 138 46.93 -29.46 17.13
N PRO A 139 46.66 -28.97 18.35
CA PRO A 139 46.14 -27.61 18.58
C PRO A 139 47.28 -26.59 18.72
N SER A 140 47.00 -25.32 18.44
CA SER A 140 47.78 -24.21 18.97
C SER A 140 46.88 -23.28 19.78
N LEU A 141 47.19 -23.17 21.07
CA LEU A 141 46.63 -22.16 21.96
C LEU A 141 47.31 -20.83 21.65
N HIS A 142 46.53 -19.81 21.30
CA HIS A 142 46.83 -18.45 21.71
C HIS A 142 45.52 -17.72 22.03
N GLU A 143 45.23 -17.64 23.33
CA GLU A 143 44.39 -16.57 23.85
C GLU A 143 45.13 -15.25 23.63
N THR A 144 44.79 -14.55 22.54
CA THR A 144 44.98 -13.11 22.45
C THR A 144 43.66 -12.47 22.07
N LEU A 145 43.20 -11.61 22.97
CA LEU A 145 42.02 -10.78 22.86
C LEU A 145 41.98 -10.09 21.49
N LYS A 146 41.20 -10.61 20.53
CA LYS A 146 40.93 -9.91 19.28
C LYS A 146 39.94 -8.79 19.56
N GLN A 147 40.53 -7.66 19.94
CA GLN A 147 39.88 -6.36 20.00
C GLN A 147 39.09 -6.12 18.71
N ALA A 148 37.82 -5.75 18.83
CA ALA A 148 37.02 -5.40 17.67
C ALA A 148 37.68 -4.23 16.93
N VAL A 149 37.86 -4.37 15.61
CA VAL A 149 38.38 -3.28 14.79
C VAL A 149 37.27 -2.24 14.67
N LEU A 150 37.46 -1.12 15.37
CA LEU A 150 36.61 0.06 15.25
C LEU A 150 36.73 0.66 13.83
N PRO A 151 35.71 1.36 13.30
CA PRO A 151 35.73 1.89 11.93
C PRO A 151 36.81 2.97 11.68
N ASN A 152 37.41 3.50 12.74
CA ASN A 152 38.25 4.70 12.71
C ASN A 152 39.75 4.36 12.82
N GLN A 153 40.31 3.75 11.79
CA GLN A 153 41.76 3.84 11.53
C GLN A 153 42.00 4.45 10.13
N PRO A 154 42.86 5.48 10.01
CA PRO A 154 43.16 6.09 8.72
C PRO A 154 44.01 5.13 7.89
N VAL A 155 43.49 4.70 6.74
CA VAL A 155 44.31 4.08 5.70
C VAL A 155 45.15 5.17 5.05
N GLU A 156 46.46 5.14 5.29
CA GLU A 156 47.42 6.05 4.65
C GLU A 156 47.43 5.82 3.14
N ALA A 157 46.79 6.72 2.40
CA ALA A 157 46.84 6.74 0.95
C ALA A 157 48.19 7.32 0.47
N SER A 158 49.16 6.44 0.19
CA SER A 158 50.32 6.79 -0.64
C SER A 158 49.99 6.68 -2.13
N PRO A 159 50.46 7.60 -2.99
CA PRO A 159 50.02 7.68 -4.39
C PRO A 159 50.80 6.72 -5.29
N SER A 160 50.11 6.02 -6.20
CA SER A 160 50.73 5.19 -7.23
C SER A 160 50.37 5.66 -8.64
N SER A 161 51.18 6.58 -9.15
CA SER A 161 51.33 6.80 -10.59
C SER A 161 52.17 5.70 -11.23
N SER A 162 51.87 5.37 -12.50
CA SER A 162 52.69 4.66 -13.50
C SER A 162 52.11 3.33 -13.98
N LEU A 163 51.53 3.37 -15.18
CA LEU A 163 51.38 2.21 -16.06
C LEU A 163 52.75 1.86 -16.66
N GLY A 164 53.16 0.59 -16.61
CA GLY A 164 54.41 0.17 -17.26
C GLY A 164 54.72 -1.32 -17.17
N SER A 165 54.82 -1.96 -18.34
CA SER A 165 55.49 -3.25 -18.61
C SER A 165 54.71 -4.55 -18.38
N LEU A 166 54.33 -5.18 -19.51
CA LEU A 166 54.01 -6.61 -19.64
C LEU A 166 55.29 -7.38 -20.03
N SER A 167 55.69 -8.42 -19.27
CA SER A 167 56.45 -9.55 -19.83
C SER A 167 56.46 -10.80 -18.94
N GLN A 168 55.89 -11.89 -19.48
CA GLN A 168 56.25 -13.31 -19.32
C GLN A 168 56.64 -13.89 -17.94
N ALA A 169 55.67 -14.63 -17.38
CA ALA A 169 55.76 -16.01 -16.94
C ALA A 169 57.09 -16.59 -16.40
N GLU A 170 57.08 -16.97 -15.12
CA GLU A 170 57.61 -18.27 -14.67
C GLU A 170 56.81 -18.77 -13.45
N LYS A 171 56.85 -20.08 -13.18
CA LYS A 171 56.17 -20.71 -12.04
C LYS A 171 57.04 -20.62 -10.78
N ASP A 172 56.44 -20.43 -9.61
CA ASP A 172 56.42 -21.49 -8.58
C ASP A 172 55.56 -21.10 -7.36
N ASP A 173 55.14 -22.11 -6.61
CA ASP A 173 54.16 -22.01 -5.53
C ASP A 173 54.73 -21.39 -4.25
N CYS A 174 54.17 -20.24 -3.83
CA CYS A 174 54.19 -19.79 -2.44
C CYS A 174 52.89 -19.04 -2.13
N SER A 175 51.99 -19.66 -1.36
CA SER A 175 50.70 -19.08 -1.02
C SER A 175 50.86 -17.81 -0.17
N SER A 176 50.50 -16.66 -0.74
CA SER A 176 50.41 -15.39 -0.02
C SER A 176 49.21 -14.58 -0.49
N LEU A 177 48.62 -13.85 0.44
CA LEU A 177 47.32 -13.17 0.32
C LEU A 177 47.40 -11.99 -0.65
N SER A 178 47.11 -12.21 -1.92
CA SER A 178 46.93 -11.15 -2.94
C SER A 178 45.85 -11.47 -3.97
N SER A 179 44.74 -12.07 -3.54
CA SER A 179 43.50 -12.01 -4.32
C SER A 179 42.92 -10.61 -4.19
N VAL A 180 42.88 -9.85 -5.29
CA VAL A 180 42.08 -8.63 -5.39
C VAL A 180 40.61 -9.05 -5.29
N HIS A 181 40.08 -9.00 -4.07
CA HIS A 181 38.75 -9.52 -3.78
C HIS A 181 37.67 -8.65 -4.43
N SER A 182 36.90 -9.24 -5.33
CA SER A 182 35.76 -8.61 -6.02
C SER A 182 34.89 -7.79 -5.07
N ALA A 183 34.59 -6.54 -5.42
CA ALA A 183 33.62 -5.71 -4.70
C ALA A 183 32.16 -6.21 -4.87
N ALA A 184 31.94 -7.20 -5.74
CA ALA A 184 30.65 -7.77 -6.09
C ALA A 184 30.40 -9.13 -5.40
N SER A 185 30.14 -9.10 -4.10
CA SER A 185 29.49 -10.22 -3.40
C SER A 185 28.43 -9.65 -2.46
N ASP A 186 27.15 -9.91 -2.75
CA ASP A 186 26.02 -9.25 -2.09
C ASP A 186 26.00 -9.46 -0.57
N ASP A 187 26.50 -10.61 -0.08
CA ASP A 187 26.71 -10.90 1.35
C ASP A 187 27.54 -9.83 2.09
N ARG A 188 28.50 -9.16 1.42
CA ARG A 188 29.30 -8.10 2.04
C ARG A 188 28.61 -6.74 2.07
N PHE A 189 27.62 -6.50 1.20
CA PHE A 189 26.85 -5.25 1.22
C PHE A 189 25.73 -5.30 2.26
N LEU A 190 25.08 -6.44 2.44
CA LEU A 190 24.08 -6.65 3.49
C LEU A 190 24.66 -6.52 4.91
N GLY A 191 25.93 -6.93 5.09
CA GLY A 191 26.69 -6.74 6.34
C GLY A 191 27.31 -5.35 6.54
N ARG A 192 27.07 -4.39 5.64
CA ARG A 192 27.62 -3.02 5.75
C ARG A 192 26.93 -2.26 6.87
N THR A 193 27.72 -1.69 7.78
CA THR A 193 27.25 -0.88 8.92
C THR A 193 27.23 0.60 8.59
N PHE A 194 26.12 1.28 8.87
CA PHE A 194 25.95 2.73 8.73
C PHE A 194 25.27 3.34 9.95
N LEU A 195 25.26 4.66 10.09
CA LEU A 195 24.74 5.33 11.28
C LEU A 195 23.20 5.24 11.39
N GLY A 196 22.70 4.88 12.57
CA GLY A 196 21.28 4.82 12.89
C GLY A 196 20.56 6.16 13.10
N ALA A 197 21.01 7.23 12.41
CA ALA A 197 20.65 8.64 12.66
C ALA A 197 19.18 8.88 13.02
N SER A 198 18.94 9.61 14.12
CA SER A 198 17.61 9.97 14.63
C SER A 198 16.98 11.15 13.88
N SER A 199 17.80 12.02 13.29
CA SER A 199 17.36 13.21 12.56
C SER A 199 18.28 13.50 11.37
N PHE A 200 17.80 14.27 10.38
CA PHE A 200 18.62 14.68 9.24
C PHE A 200 19.82 15.58 9.63
N PRO A 201 19.67 16.58 10.53
CA PRO A 201 20.81 17.36 11.02
C PRO A 201 21.91 16.49 11.65
N GLU A 202 21.57 15.40 12.33
CA GLU A 202 22.54 14.45 12.89
C GLU A 202 23.37 13.79 11.79
N ALA A 203 22.73 13.25 10.75
CA ALA A 203 23.40 12.59 9.62
C ALA A 203 24.43 13.51 8.93
N LEU A 204 24.16 14.82 8.83
CA LEU A 204 25.08 15.80 8.25
C LEU A 204 26.39 15.98 9.04
N THR A 205 26.36 15.70 10.35
CA THR A 205 27.53 15.83 11.24
C THR A 205 28.52 14.67 11.13
N CYS A 206 28.22 13.68 10.28
CA CYS A 206 28.95 12.43 10.22
C CYS A 206 29.87 12.35 8.98
N GLU A 207 30.63 11.25 8.90
CA GLU A 207 31.53 10.98 7.77
C GLU A 207 30.75 10.38 6.59
N SER A 208 31.15 10.73 5.37
CA SER A 208 30.32 10.64 4.15
C SER A 208 30.04 9.22 3.64
N VAL A 209 30.70 8.20 4.17
CA VAL A 209 30.82 6.88 3.53
C VAL A 209 29.45 6.20 3.32
N ASP A 210 28.44 6.51 4.13
CA ASP A 210 27.10 5.91 4.07
C ASP A 210 25.94 6.92 4.28
N LEU A 211 26.11 8.16 3.81
CA LEU A 211 25.12 9.23 4.01
C LEU A 211 23.76 8.94 3.34
N ASP A 212 23.76 8.30 2.16
CA ASP A 212 22.54 7.89 1.45
C ASP A 212 21.73 6.86 2.26
N LEU A 213 22.39 5.86 2.86
CA LEU A 213 21.73 4.87 3.71
C LEU A 213 21.09 5.53 4.94
N CYS A 214 21.72 6.55 5.50
CA CYS A 214 21.14 7.35 6.59
C CYS A 214 19.87 8.08 6.13
N ILE A 215 19.89 8.69 4.94
CA ILE A 215 18.74 9.42 4.36
C ILE A 215 17.56 8.48 4.06
N TYR A 216 17.82 7.30 3.48
CA TYR A 216 16.79 6.30 3.22
C TYR A 216 16.25 5.65 4.51
N ASN A 217 17.08 5.46 5.54
CA ASN A 217 16.61 5.04 6.87
C ASN A 217 15.69 6.09 7.52
N LEU A 218 16.02 7.38 7.39
CA LEU A 218 15.12 8.46 7.83
C LEU A 218 13.79 8.44 7.07
N HIS A 219 13.77 8.13 5.77
CA HIS A 219 12.53 7.95 5.00
C HIS A 219 11.67 6.81 5.57
N LEU A 220 12.26 5.63 5.87
CA LEU A 220 11.54 4.52 6.51
C LEU A 220 10.95 4.93 7.87
N LYS A 221 11.72 5.66 8.70
CA LYS A 221 11.24 6.20 9.96
C LYS A 221 10.07 7.15 9.76
N ASP A 222 10.12 8.06 8.78
CA ASP A 222 9.02 8.99 8.49
C ASP A 222 7.73 8.23 8.08
N LEU A 223 7.83 7.19 7.25
CA LEU A 223 6.70 6.31 6.90
C LEU A 223 6.10 5.61 8.15
N LEU A 224 6.93 5.15 9.08
CA LEU A 224 6.47 4.52 10.33
C LEU A 224 5.76 5.51 11.28
N HIS A 225 6.22 6.77 11.33
CA HIS A 225 5.54 7.84 12.08
C HIS A 225 4.20 8.23 11.43
N LEU A 226 4.13 8.23 10.10
CA LEU A 226 2.90 8.45 9.33
C LEU A 226 1.87 7.34 9.62
N ASP A 227 2.29 6.06 9.58
CA ASP A 227 1.41 4.93 9.95
C ASP A 227 0.84 5.11 11.36
N THR A 228 1.72 5.39 12.32
CA THR A 228 1.35 5.52 13.73
C THR A 228 0.36 6.65 13.95
N ALA A 229 0.54 7.79 13.28
CA ALA A 229 -0.40 8.91 13.33
C ALA A 229 -1.79 8.51 12.75
N LEU A 230 -1.83 8.00 11.52
CA LEU A 230 -3.07 7.61 10.85
C LEU A 230 -3.83 6.50 11.60
N ARG A 231 -3.11 5.62 12.30
CA ARG A 231 -3.67 4.52 13.09
C ARG A 231 -4.25 5.02 14.42
N GLN A 232 -3.60 5.99 15.08
CA GLN A 232 -4.16 6.70 16.25
C GLN A 232 -5.40 7.51 15.86
N GLU A 233 -5.36 8.21 14.72
CA GLU A 233 -6.51 8.94 14.18
C GLU A 233 -7.67 8.00 13.82
N LYS A 234 -7.40 6.85 13.19
CA LYS A 234 -8.42 5.80 12.95
C LYS A 234 -9.11 5.37 14.24
N HIS A 235 -8.36 5.13 15.33
CA HIS A 235 -8.94 4.80 16.63
C HIS A 235 -9.82 5.94 17.17
N MET A 236 -9.37 7.19 17.06
CA MET A 236 -10.13 8.37 17.51
C MET A 236 -11.42 8.58 16.70
N MET A 237 -11.34 8.48 15.36
CA MET A 237 -12.49 8.56 14.46
C MET A 237 -13.49 7.43 14.75
N PHE A 238 -13.02 6.18 14.90
CA PHE A 238 -13.86 5.05 15.27
C PHE A 238 -14.64 5.30 16.57
N ILE A 239 -14.00 5.82 17.62
CA ILE A 239 -14.70 6.13 18.88
C ILE A 239 -15.79 7.19 18.68
N GLN A 240 -15.54 8.25 17.91
CA GLN A 240 -16.58 9.26 17.64
C GLN A 240 -17.70 8.71 16.73
N ILE A 241 -17.38 7.91 15.71
CA ILE A 241 -18.38 7.23 14.87
C ILE A 241 -19.26 6.32 15.72
N PHE A 242 -18.66 5.47 16.55
CA PHE A 242 -19.36 4.53 17.41
C PHE A 242 -20.26 5.26 18.42
N LYS A 243 -19.77 6.35 19.02
CA LYS A 243 -20.55 7.26 19.88
C LYS A 243 -21.77 7.83 19.16
N MET A 244 -21.64 8.32 17.92
CA MET A 244 -22.78 8.78 17.11
C MET A 244 -23.77 7.64 16.84
N CYS A 245 -23.29 6.49 16.34
CA CYS A 245 -24.16 5.33 16.05
C CYS A 245 -24.94 4.83 17.27
N LEU A 246 -24.35 4.91 18.48
CA LEU A 246 -25.04 4.63 19.73
C LEU A 246 -26.12 5.68 20.05
N LEU A 247 -25.87 6.97 19.85
CA LEU A 247 -26.88 8.03 20.10
C LEU A 247 -28.08 7.92 19.14
N ASP A 248 -27.80 7.66 17.86
CA ASP A 248 -28.80 7.57 16.79
C ASP A 248 -29.82 6.45 17.05
N LEU A 249 -29.34 5.28 17.51
CA LEU A 249 -30.13 4.04 17.60
C LEU A 249 -30.56 3.68 19.04
N LEU A 250 -29.84 4.20 20.04
CA LEU A 250 -30.10 4.00 21.47
C LEU A 250 -30.20 5.36 22.18
N PRO A 251 -31.22 6.18 21.88
CA PRO A 251 -31.36 7.52 22.45
C PRO A 251 -31.46 7.48 23.97
N LYS A 252 -30.74 8.40 24.64
CA LYS A 252 -30.58 8.51 26.10
C LYS A 252 -31.86 8.39 26.95
N LYS A 253 -33.03 8.68 26.38
CA LYS A 253 -34.34 8.46 27.03
C LYS A 253 -34.66 6.97 27.33
N LYS A 254 -33.85 6.02 26.86
CA LYS A 254 -34.06 4.56 27.01
C LYS A 254 -32.89 3.80 27.62
N ILE A 255 -31.77 4.45 27.88
CA ILE A 255 -30.53 3.85 28.40
C ILE A 255 -29.93 4.79 29.43
N ASP A 256 -29.48 4.24 30.55
CA ASP A 256 -28.77 4.97 31.59
C ASP A 256 -27.47 5.59 31.03
N ASP A 257 -27.21 6.87 31.35
CA ASP A 257 -25.96 7.53 30.93
C ASP A 257 -24.74 6.76 31.49
N GLU A 258 -24.84 6.10 32.66
CA GLU A 258 -23.78 5.21 33.17
C GLU A 258 -23.51 4.00 32.25
N LEU A 259 -24.57 3.39 31.72
CA LEU A 259 -24.46 2.24 30.80
C LEU A 259 -23.83 2.67 29.47
N TYR A 260 -24.21 3.85 28.97
CA TYR A 260 -23.65 4.43 27.75
C TYR A 260 -22.14 4.70 27.90
N GLN A 261 -21.72 5.31 29.01
CA GLN A 261 -20.30 5.51 29.32
C GLN A 261 -19.54 4.18 29.49
N LYS A 262 -20.18 3.15 30.08
CA LYS A 262 -19.59 1.82 30.22
C LYS A 262 -19.36 1.10 28.88
N ILE A 263 -20.22 1.33 27.89
CA ILE A 263 -20.06 0.80 26.52
C ILE A 263 -18.87 1.47 25.82
N LEU A 264 -18.79 2.81 25.88
CA LEU A 264 -17.71 3.59 25.25
C LEU A 264 -16.35 3.32 25.89
N SER A 265 -16.24 3.47 27.22
CA SER A 265 -14.99 3.27 27.95
C SER A 265 -14.40 1.88 27.75
N LYS A 266 -15.22 0.84 27.55
CA LYS A 266 -14.69 -0.48 27.18
C LYS A 266 -14.05 -0.46 25.78
N GLN A 267 -14.68 0.13 24.78
CA GLN A 267 -14.09 0.21 23.44
C GLN A 267 -12.81 1.06 23.43
N GLU A 268 -12.77 2.16 24.19
CA GLU A 268 -11.56 2.97 24.39
C GLU A 268 -10.43 2.13 25.02
N ASN A 269 -10.72 1.39 26.09
CA ASN A 269 -9.75 0.51 26.75
C ASN A 269 -9.28 -0.66 25.84
N ASP A 270 -10.20 -1.29 25.11
CA ASP A 270 -9.88 -2.39 24.19
C ASP A 270 -8.92 -1.91 23.07
N LEU A 271 -9.11 -0.69 22.54
CA LEU A 271 -8.19 -0.06 21.56
C LEU A 271 -6.86 0.35 22.18
N GLU A 272 -6.87 0.90 23.39
CA GLU A 272 -5.65 1.29 24.10
C GLU A 272 -4.79 0.05 24.42
N GLU A 273 -5.41 -1.08 24.75
CA GLU A 273 -4.70 -2.36 24.91
C GLU A 273 -4.14 -2.88 23.58
N LEU A 274 -4.91 -2.77 22.48
CA LEU A 274 -4.45 -3.14 21.14
C LEU A 274 -3.22 -2.32 20.69
N GLU A 275 -3.21 -1.02 20.99
CA GLU A 275 -2.08 -0.11 20.77
C GLU A 275 -0.87 -0.54 21.61
N LYS A 276 -1.05 -0.71 22.93
CA LYS A 276 0.02 -1.13 23.87
C LYS A 276 0.65 -2.47 23.45
N ARG A 277 -0.17 -3.45 23.04
CA ARG A 277 0.28 -4.76 22.54
C ARG A 277 1.05 -4.67 21.22
N LEU A 278 0.82 -3.65 20.39
CA LEU A 278 1.66 -3.40 19.22
C LEU A 278 2.98 -2.73 19.64
N GLN A 279 2.92 -1.66 20.43
CA GLN A 279 4.13 -0.93 20.88
C GLN A 279 5.12 -1.85 21.59
N VAL A 280 4.65 -2.73 22.51
CA VAL A 280 5.50 -3.73 23.17
C VAL A 280 6.16 -4.69 22.17
N ARG A 281 5.47 -5.09 21.09
CA ARG A 281 6.06 -5.95 20.05
C ARG A 281 7.12 -5.20 19.24
N LEU A 282 6.83 -3.96 18.82
CA LEU A 282 7.78 -3.12 18.09
C LEU A 282 9.06 -2.85 18.90
N SER A 283 8.94 -2.47 20.18
CA SER A 283 10.10 -2.26 21.06
C SER A 283 10.88 -3.53 21.38
N ASN A 284 10.23 -4.71 21.41
CA ASN A 284 10.94 -5.98 21.52
C ASN A 284 11.77 -6.28 20.25
N THR A 285 11.26 -5.98 19.05
CA THR A 285 12.02 -6.05 17.79
C THR A 285 13.19 -5.07 17.78
N GLU A 286 13.02 -3.86 18.34
CA GLU A 286 14.13 -2.90 18.49
C GLU A 286 15.25 -3.45 19.39
N MET A 287 14.91 -4.06 20.53
CA MET A 287 15.84 -4.65 21.50
C MET A 287 16.47 -5.99 21.06
N LEU A 288 15.96 -6.63 19.99
CA LEU A 288 16.50 -7.87 19.42
C LEU A 288 17.51 -7.64 18.30
N GLY A 289 17.67 -6.40 17.82
CA GLY A 289 18.87 -5.98 17.09
C GLY A 289 20.03 -5.72 18.05
N ALA A 290 21.27 -5.69 17.56
CA ALA A 290 22.45 -5.44 18.40
C ALA A 290 22.31 -4.14 19.22
N GLY A 291 22.12 -4.28 20.53
CA GLY A 291 21.73 -3.18 21.43
C GLY A 291 22.74 -2.05 21.50
N ASP A 292 22.24 -0.83 21.68
CA ASP A 292 22.97 0.42 21.94
C ASP A 292 24.11 0.77 20.96
N SER A 293 24.15 0.12 19.79
CA SER A 293 25.08 0.45 18.72
C SER A 293 24.60 1.68 17.96
N GLU A 294 25.45 2.72 17.86
CA GLU A 294 25.25 3.90 17.01
C GLU A 294 25.08 3.49 15.53
N TYR A 295 25.63 2.33 15.15
CA TYR A 295 25.64 1.78 13.80
C TYR A 295 24.71 0.58 13.65
N ILE A 296 24.02 0.49 12.51
CA ILE A 296 23.08 -0.57 12.12
C ILE A 296 23.48 -1.17 10.76
N THR A 297 23.11 -2.42 10.48
CA THR A 297 23.32 -3.01 9.14
C THR A 297 22.09 -2.89 8.24
N LEU A 298 22.28 -2.96 6.92
CA LEU A 298 21.18 -3.04 5.97
C LEU A 298 20.32 -4.30 6.20
N ALA A 299 20.94 -5.43 6.52
CA ALA A 299 20.23 -6.66 6.87
C ALA A 299 19.32 -6.50 8.10
N ASP A 300 19.76 -5.77 9.13
CA ASP A 300 18.93 -5.46 10.30
C ASP A 300 17.73 -4.59 9.94
N VAL A 301 17.90 -3.59 9.07
CA VAL A 301 16.81 -2.73 8.60
C VAL A 301 15.79 -3.53 7.79
N GLU A 302 16.22 -4.34 6.83
CA GLU A 302 15.32 -5.21 6.06
C GLU A 302 14.56 -6.21 6.93
N LYS A 303 15.21 -6.73 7.98
CA LYS A 303 14.58 -7.63 8.95
C LYS A 303 13.54 -6.88 9.79
N LYS A 304 13.88 -5.71 10.33
CA LYS A 304 12.96 -4.87 11.11
C LYS A 304 11.73 -4.47 10.29
N GLU A 305 11.91 -4.01 9.05
CA GLU A 305 10.80 -3.65 8.15
C GLU A 305 9.87 -4.82 7.83
N ARG A 306 10.40 -6.05 7.76
CA ARG A 306 9.56 -7.26 7.60
C ARG A 306 8.76 -7.56 8.85
N GLU A 307 9.42 -7.62 10.02
CA GLU A 307 8.77 -7.86 11.31
C GLU A 307 7.72 -6.79 11.63
N TYR A 308 7.98 -5.53 11.28
CA TYR A 308 7.02 -4.43 11.36
C TYR A 308 5.81 -4.67 10.46
N SER A 309 5.98 -5.07 9.20
CA SER A 309 4.84 -5.39 8.32
C SER A 309 3.97 -6.51 8.90
N GLU A 310 4.58 -7.62 9.34
CA GLU A 310 3.89 -8.75 9.99
C GLU A 310 3.11 -8.30 11.24
N HIS A 311 3.73 -7.50 12.11
CA HIS A 311 3.10 -7.00 13.34
C HIS A 311 1.94 -6.02 13.08
N LEU A 312 2.04 -5.23 12.00
CA LEU A 312 1.02 -4.27 11.57
C LEU A 312 -0.17 -4.98 10.88
N ILE A 313 0.08 -6.01 10.06
CA ILE A 313 -0.98 -6.89 9.51
C ILE A 313 -1.74 -7.58 10.64
N ALA A 314 -1.03 -8.13 11.64
CA ALA A 314 -1.66 -8.74 12.81
C ALA A 314 -2.43 -7.73 13.69
N ASN A 315 -1.97 -6.48 13.80
CA ASN A 315 -2.72 -5.42 14.50
C ASN A 315 -4.01 -5.03 13.74
N MET A 316 -3.92 -4.91 12.41
CA MET A 316 -5.06 -4.66 11.54
C MET A 316 -6.14 -5.75 11.66
N GLU A 317 -5.74 -7.02 11.62
CA GLU A 317 -6.67 -8.16 11.79
C GLU A 317 -7.30 -8.17 13.20
N ALA A 318 -6.54 -7.81 14.23
CA ALA A 318 -7.06 -7.68 15.59
C ALA A 318 -8.07 -6.52 15.74
N PHE A 319 -7.85 -5.37 15.07
CA PHE A 319 -8.82 -4.28 14.99
C PHE A 319 -10.12 -4.73 14.27
N TRP A 320 -10.00 -5.48 13.18
CA TRP A 320 -11.15 -6.05 12.47
C TRP A 320 -11.99 -6.96 13.38
N LYS A 321 -11.32 -7.89 14.10
CA LYS A 321 -11.97 -8.76 15.10
C LYS A 321 -12.62 -7.95 16.22
N GLN A 322 -12.02 -6.85 16.66
CA GLN A 322 -12.63 -5.97 17.67
C GLN A 322 -13.95 -5.38 17.16
N MET A 323 -14.01 -4.88 15.92
CA MET A 323 -15.26 -4.37 15.34
C MET A 323 -16.33 -5.47 15.21
N GLU A 324 -15.98 -6.67 14.74
CA GLU A 324 -16.92 -7.81 14.65
C GLU A 324 -17.53 -8.15 16.03
N ASN A 325 -16.71 -8.10 17.10
CA ASN A 325 -17.13 -8.44 18.45
C ASN A 325 -18.10 -7.42 19.09
N ILE A 326 -18.27 -6.22 18.53
CA ILE A 326 -19.21 -5.21 19.04
C ILE A 326 -20.65 -5.73 19.04
N GLN A 327 -21.05 -6.49 18.00
CA GLN A 327 -22.41 -7.02 17.91
C GLN A 327 -22.70 -8.01 19.05
N HIS A 328 -21.78 -8.94 19.29
CA HIS A 328 -21.86 -9.90 20.40
C HIS A 328 -21.87 -9.19 21.75
N PHE A 329 -20.98 -8.23 21.94
CA PHE A 329 -20.90 -7.42 23.16
C PHE A 329 -22.22 -6.70 23.48
N LEU A 330 -22.83 -6.03 22.50
CA LEU A 330 -24.11 -5.32 22.67
C LEU A 330 -25.28 -6.27 22.97
N VAL A 331 -25.34 -7.43 22.31
CA VAL A 331 -26.44 -8.40 22.50
C VAL A 331 -26.29 -9.17 23.81
N ASP A 332 -25.11 -9.74 24.08
CA ASP A 332 -24.90 -10.69 25.18
C ASP A 332 -24.69 -9.97 26.53
N GLN A 333 -23.92 -8.88 26.55
CA GLN A 333 -23.59 -8.18 27.81
C GLN A 333 -24.56 -7.03 28.11
N PHE A 334 -25.06 -6.33 27.10
CA PHE A 334 -25.94 -5.15 27.25
C PHE A 334 -27.41 -5.42 26.91
N LYS A 335 -27.76 -6.66 26.52
CA LYS A 335 -29.12 -7.11 26.23
C LYS A 335 -29.83 -6.26 25.15
N CYS A 336 -29.06 -5.63 24.26
CA CYS A 336 -29.63 -4.91 23.11
C CYS A 336 -30.35 -5.88 22.18
N SER A 337 -31.47 -5.43 21.58
CA SER A 337 -32.17 -6.27 20.61
C SER A 337 -31.29 -6.53 19.38
N SER A 338 -31.23 -7.79 18.93
CA SER A 338 -30.37 -8.21 17.81
C SER A 338 -30.58 -7.37 16.54
N SER A 339 -31.82 -6.91 16.30
CA SER A 339 -32.16 -5.97 15.22
C SER A 339 -31.42 -4.63 15.32
N LYS A 340 -31.40 -4.01 16.50
CA LYS A 340 -30.71 -2.73 16.74
C LYS A 340 -29.20 -2.87 16.72
N ALA A 341 -28.67 -3.96 17.29
CA ALA A 341 -27.25 -4.26 17.22
C ALA A 341 -26.80 -4.44 15.76
N ARG A 342 -27.60 -5.11 14.92
CA ARG A 342 -27.31 -5.24 13.48
C ARG A 342 -27.37 -3.89 12.75
N GLN A 343 -28.41 -3.10 12.99
CA GLN A 343 -28.55 -1.76 12.40
C GLN A 343 -27.37 -0.86 12.78
N LEU A 344 -26.92 -0.93 14.03
CA LEU A 344 -25.75 -0.20 14.53
C LEU A 344 -24.47 -0.63 13.81
N MET A 345 -24.24 -1.93 13.64
CA MET A 345 -23.08 -2.43 12.90
C MET A 345 -23.09 -1.98 11.44
N MET A 346 -24.26 -1.92 10.80
CA MET A 346 -24.37 -1.48 9.40
C MET A 346 -23.97 -0.01 9.26
N THR A 347 -24.56 0.89 10.06
CA THR A 347 -24.23 2.33 10.06
C THR A 347 -22.79 2.61 10.54
N LEU A 348 -22.26 1.83 11.49
CA LEU A 348 -20.86 1.90 11.90
C LEU A 348 -19.92 1.52 10.75
N THR A 349 -20.21 0.43 10.04
CA THR A 349 -19.40 -0.03 8.89
C THR A 349 -19.38 1.01 7.78
N GLU A 350 -20.55 1.55 7.41
CA GLU A 350 -20.71 2.60 6.41
C GLU A 350 -19.89 3.87 6.72
N ARG A 351 -20.00 4.39 7.94
CA ARG A 351 -19.21 5.55 8.38
C ARG A 351 -17.70 5.25 8.47
N MET A 352 -17.31 4.01 8.79
CA MET A 352 -15.91 3.58 8.79
C MET A 352 -15.33 3.43 7.37
N ILE A 353 -16.14 3.11 6.35
CA ILE A 353 -15.72 3.10 4.94
C ILE A 353 -15.32 4.51 4.49
N ALA A 354 -16.14 5.52 4.84
CA ALA A 354 -15.81 6.92 4.58
C ALA A 354 -14.53 7.35 5.31
N ALA A 355 -14.37 6.97 6.58
CA ALA A 355 -13.17 7.25 7.36
C ALA A 355 -11.89 6.66 6.74
N GLU A 356 -11.92 5.41 6.26
CA GLU A 356 -10.75 4.80 5.58
C GLU A 356 -10.49 5.38 4.18
N GLY A 357 -11.49 6.00 3.53
CA GLY A 357 -11.27 6.84 2.35
C GLY A 357 -10.39 8.05 2.70
N LEU A 358 -10.85 8.86 3.65
CA LEU A 358 -10.14 10.06 4.13
C LEU A 358 -8.71 9.75 4.63
N LEU A 359 -8.54 8.68 5.40
CA LEU A 359 -7.23 8.23 5.88
C LEU A 359 -6.31 7.74 4.75
N ARG A 360 -6.86 7.20 3.65
CA ARG A 360 -6.06 6.80 2.47
C ARG A 360 -5.59 8.03 1.70
N ASP A 361 -6.48 8.97 1.43
CA ASP A 361 -6.14 10.18 0.67
C ASP A 361 -5.09 11.02 1.43
N SER A 362 -5.23 11.14 2.75
CA SER A 362 -4.21 11.68 3.66
C SER A 362 -2.86 10.94 3.57
N GLN A 363 -2.87 9.61 3.52
CA GLN A 363 -1.66 8.79 3.47
C GLN A 363 -0.90 8.96 2.15
N ASP A 364 -1.62 8.91 1.02
CA ASP A 364 -1.03 8.97 -0.31
C ASP A 364 -0.39 10.36 -0.55
N LEU A 365 -1.03 11.44 -0.07
CA LEU A 365 -0.45 12.79 -0.09
C LEU A 365 0.82 12.90 0.78
N GLN A 366 0.79 12.41 2.02
CA GLN A 366 1.92 12.53 2.94
C GLN A 366 3.09 11.60 2.60
N ALA A 367 2.86 10.48 1.90
CA ALA A 367 3.92 9.64 1.36
C ALA A 367 4.71 10.36 0.24
N LEU A 368 4.03 11.11 -0.63
CA LEU A 368 4.68 11.92 -1.68
C LEU A 368 5.48 13.10 -1.10
N ASP A 369 4.92 13.79 -0.12
CA ASP A 369 5.59 14.86 0.65
C ASP A 369 6.83 14.33 1.40
N THR A 370 6.76 13.12 1.98
CA THR A 370 7.92 12.44 2.59
C THR A 370 9.01 12.10 1.56
N LEU A 371 8.64 11.70 0.34
CA LEU A 371 9.58 11.52 -0.76
C LEU A 371 10.25 12.84 -1.17
N GLU A 372 9.49 13.94 -1.28
CA GLU A 372 10.04 15.26 -1.61
C GLU A 372 11.04 15.74 -0.54
N ARG A 373 10.72 15.59 0.76
CA ARG A 373 11.68 15.81 1.86
C ARG A 373 12.95 14.98 1.68
N THR A 374 12.83 13.71 1.28
CA THR A 374 13.97 12.80 1.11
C THR A 374 14.90 13.26 -0.04
N MET A 375 14.33 13.72 -1.15
CA MET A 375 15.11 14.32 -2.24
C MET A 375 15.80 15.63 -1.81
N GLY A 376 15.10 16.47 -1.04
CA GLY A 376 15.66 17.69 -0.46
C GLY A 376 16.82 17.42 0.50
N ARG A 377 16.71 16.37 1.34
CA ARG A 377 17.77 15.89 2.24
C ARG A 377 19.02 15.46 1.45
N ALA A 378 18.86 14.65 0.39
CA ALA A 378 19.97 14.24 -0.48
C ALA A 378 20.68 15.44 -1.13
N HIS A 379 19.94 16.42 -1.63
CA HIS A 379 20.49 17.65 -2.20
C HIS A 379 21.32 18.46 -1.20
N VAL A 380 20.81 18.67 0.02
CA VAL A 380 21.52 19.41 1.08
C VAL A 380 22.73 18.64 1.60
N ALA A 381 22.62 17.31 1.75
CA ALA A 381 23.72 16.43 2.09
C ALA A 381 24.88 16.59 1.10
N LYS A 382 24.64 16.43 -0.20
CA LYS A 382 25.65 16.60 -1.25
C LYS A 382 26.26 18.01 -1.25
N THR A 383 25.46 19.03 -0.95
CA THR A 383 25.95 20.42 -0.85
C THR A 383 26.98 20.58 0.28
N ILE A 384 26.74 19.96 1.44
CA ILE A 384 27.67 19.99 2.58
C ILE A 384 28.91 19.11 2.32
N GLU A 385 28.77 17.99 1.61
CA GLU A 385 29.92 17.19 1.16
C GLU A 385 30.84 17.97 0.22
N PHE A 386 30.30 18.70 -0.76
CA PHE A 386 31.10 19.54 -1.65
C PHE A 386 31.84 20.67 -0.91
N LEU A 387 31.27 21.21 0.17
CA LEU A 387 31.95 22.19 1.04
C LEU A 387 33.06 21.53 1.89
N LYS A 388 32.84 20.32 2.41
CA LYS A 388 33.87 19.53 3.11
C LYS A 388 35.01 19.14 2.17
N LEU A 389 34.71 18.77 0.92
CA LEU A 389 35.69 18.40 -0.10
C LEU A 389 36.58 19.58 -0.50
N GLN A 390 36.00 20.77 -0.63
CA GLN A 390 36.73 21.98 -1.04
C GLN A 390 37.93 22.32 -0.13
N ILE A 391 37.87 22.02 1.17
CA ILE A 391 39.01 22.17 2.09
C ILE A 391 40.20 21.29 1.68
N ARG A 392 39.94 20.04 1.27
CA ARG A 392 40.98 19.09 0.80
C ARG A 392 41.56 19.52 -0.55
N GLU A 393 40.74 20.12 -1.41
CA GLU A 393 41.15 20.67 -2.70
C GLU A 393 42.03 21.92 -2.55
N GLU A 394 41.59 22.91 -1.76
CA GLU A 394 42.38 24.09 -1.35
C GLU A 394 43.74 23.70 -0.76
N THR A 395 43.75 22.70 0.14
CA THR A 395 44.97 22.14 0.73
C THR A 395 45.94 21.64 -0.35
N ARG A 396 45.45 20.82 -1.29
CA ARG A 396 46.27 20.25 -2.38
C ARG A 396 46.77 21.33 -3.34
N CYS A 397 45.91 22.25 -3.78
CA CYS A 397 46.27 23.30 -4.73
C CYS A 397 47.32 24.27 -4.16
N ARG A 398 47.18 24.69 -2.90
CA ARG A 398 48.14 25.60 -2.25
C ARG A 398 49.49 24.92 -2.01
N LEU A 399 49.51 23.68 -1.52
CA LEU A 399 50.75 22.92 -1.34
C LEU A 399 51.47 22.65 -2.67
N ALA A 400 50.73 22.33 -3.74
CA ALA A 400 51.31 22.15 -5.08
C ALA A 400 51.95 23.44 -5.60
N ALA A 401 51.29 24.60 -5.44
CA ALA A 401 51.84 25.89 -5.83
C ALA A 401 53.08 26.27 -5.01
N ILE A 402 53.07 26.04 -3.69
CA ILE A 402 54.24 26.22 -2.82
C ILE A 402 55.41 25.33 -3.28
N SER A 403 55.14 24.05 -3.56
CA SER A 403 56.16 23.11 -4.05
C SER A 403 56.81 23.59 -5.33
N HIS A 404 56.01 24.08 -6.29
CA HIS A 404 56.54 24.61 -7.54
C HIS A 404 57.42 25.86 -7.33
N SER A 405 57.01 26.79 -6.47
CA SER A 405 57.81 27.98 -6.14
C SER A 405 59.13 27.63 -5.43
N LEU A 406 59.12 26.67 -4.50
CA LEU A 406 60.34 26.22 -3.80
C LEU A 406 61.25 25.39 -4.72
N GLU A 407 60.69 24.64 -5.67
CA GLU A 407 61.42 23.92 -6.71
C GLU A 407 62.13 24.90 -7.67
N LEU A 408 61.45 25.95 -8.13
CA LEU A 408 62.05 27.01 -8.95
C LEU A 408 63.28 27.63 -8.25
N LEU A 409 63.14 28.00 -6.97
CA LEU A 409 64.26 28.52 -6.16
C LEU A 409 65.41 27.53 -5.98
N THR A 410 65.11 26.22 -5.98
CA THR A 410 66.13 25.16 -5.90
C THR A 410 66.87 25.03 -7.24
N VAL A 411 66.16 25.14 -8.37
CA VAL A 411 66.75 25.15 -9.72
C VAL A 411 67.58 26.42 -9.97
N GLU A 412 67.16 27.56 -9.43
CA GLU A 412 67.94 28.82 -9.43
C GLU A 412 69.17 28.77 -8.49
N GLY A 413 69.35 27.71 -7.70
CA GLY A 413 70.44 27.56 -6.74
C GLY A 413 70.32 28.44 -5.49
N LYS A 414 69.17 29.09 -5.28
CA LYS A 414 68.88 29.97 -4.13
C LYS A 414 68.44 29.19 -2.88
N LEU A 415 68.01 27.94 -3.04
CA LEU A 415 67.72 26.98 -1.96
C LEU A 415 68.50 25.68 -2.20
N SER A 416 68.97 25.05 -1.12
CA SER A 416 69.43 23.66 -1.20
C SER A 416 68.26 22.68 -1.18
N GLY A 417 68.42 21.51 -1.83
CA GLY A 417 67.39 20.47 -1.86
C GLY A 417 66.92 20.01 -0.47
N ARG A 418 67.83 20.00 0.52
CA ARG A 418 67.50 19.70 1.92
C ARG A 418 66.61 20.78 2.56
N GLN A 419 66.94 22.06 2.38
CA GLN A 419 66.09 23.16 2.89
C GLN A 419 64.71 23.14 2.23
N ARG A 420 64.63 22.85 0.92
CA ARG A 420 63.37 22.66 0.19
C ARG A 420 62.49 21.57 0.83
N GLU A 421 63.08 20.44 1.19
CA GLU A 421 62.37 19.31 1.82
C GLU A 421 61.95 19.59 3.27
N GLU A 422 62.81 20.24 4.07
CA GLU A 422 62.47 20.67 5.43
C GLU A 422 61.32 21.71 5.41
N LEU A 423 61.33 22.67 4.48
CA LEU A 423 60.23 23.62 4.29
C LEU A 423 58.94 22.93 3.81
N LEU A 424 59.03 22.03 2.83
CA LEU A 424 57.85 21.34 2.30
C LEU A 424 57.20 20.42 3.32
N THR A 425 57.97 19.65 4.07
CA THR A 425 57.43 18.78 5.14
C THR A 425 56.77 19.60 6.24
N GLN A 426 57.33 20.76 6.61
CA GLN A 426 56.71 21.69 7.56
C GLN A 426 55.36 22.24 7.03
N GLN A 427 55.29 22.65 5.76
CA GLN A 427 54.07 23.17 5.16
C GLN A 427 53.00 22.08 4.98
N HIS A 428 53.37 20.91 4.44
CA HIS A 428 52.47 19.76 4.33
C HIS A 428 51.84 19.42 5.68
N LYS A 429 52.65 19.36 6.74
CA LYS A 429 52.16 19.13 8.10
C LYS A 429 51.16 20.20 8.54
N ALA A 430 51.53 21.48 8.48
CA ALA A 430 50.68 22.58 8.95
C ALA A 430 49.32 22.66 8.22
N PHE A 431 49.34 22.48 6.90
CA PHE A 431 48.12 22.51 6.08
C PHE A 431 47.19 21.31 6.35
N TRP A 432 47.73 20.08 6.42
CA TRP A 432 46.90 18.90 6.69
C TRP A 432 46.39 18.84 8.14
N GLU A 433 47.19 19.25 9.14
CA GLU A 433 46.74 19.34 10.54
C GLU A 433 45.54 20.29 10.70
N GLU A 434 45.55 21.43 10.00
CA GLU A 434 44.45 22.40 10.00
C GLU A 434 43.24 21.90 9.17
N ALA A 435 43.45 21.21 8.05
CA ALA A 435 42.38 20.58 7.28
C ALA A 435 41.65 19.46 8.05
N GLU A 436 42.39 18.67 8.83
CA GLU A 436 41.78 17.71 9.77
C GLU A 436 41.07 18.40 10.93
N ARG A 437 41.64 19.50 11.43
CA ARG A 437 41.05 20.29 12.52
C ARG A 437 39.68 20.84 12.12
N PHE A 438 39.53 21.36 10.89
CA PHE A 438 38.24 21.73 10.32
C PHE A 438 37.22 20.59 10.45
N GLY A 439 37.60 19.36 10.07
CA GLY A 439 36.74 18.19 10.17
C GLY A 439 36.33 17.87 11.61
N ARG A 440 37.31 17.80 12.53
CA ARG A 440 37.05 17.53 13.95
C ARG A 440 36.17 18.59 14.62
N GLU A 441 36.42 19.88 14.36
CA GLU A 441 35.63 20.97 14.91
C GLU A 441 34.21 21.00 14.32
N PHE A 442 34.04 20.73 13.02
CA PHE A 442 32.73 20.64 12.38
C PHE A 442 31.88 19.52 13.00
N VAL A 443 32.43 18.32 13.12
CA VAL A 443 31.75 17.15 13.69
C VAL A 443 31.36 17.44 15.15
N GLN A 444 32.27 18.00 15.95
CA GLN A 444 32.00 18.27 17.36
C GLN A 444 30.96 19.37 17.57
N ARG A 445 31.20 20.58 17.02
CA ARG A 445 30.26 21.71 17.16
C ARG A 445 28.91 21.40 16.49
N GLY A 446 28.92 20.61 15.42
CA GLY A 446 27.72 20.12 14.75
C GLY A 446 26.84 19.29 15.67
N ARG A 447 27.40 18.25 16.32
CA ARG A 447 26.63 17.42 17.28
C ARG A 447 26.05 18.22 18.43
N ASP A 448 26.77 19.23 18.92
CA ASP A 448 26.30 20.07 20.02
C ASP A 448 25.13 20.98 19.59
N LEU A 449 25.14 21.48 18.34
CA LEU A 449 23.99 22.17 17.73
C LEU A 449 22.77 21.24 17.57
N VAL A 450 22.99 20.01 17.08
CA VAL A 450 21.91 19.02 16.88
C VAL A 450 21.23 18.65 18.20
N LYS A 451 22.01 18.41 19.26
CA LYS A 451 21.48 18.16 20.62
C LYS A 451 20.63 19.33 21.12
N ALA A 452 21.07 20.56 20.90
CA ALA A 452 20.30 21.75 21.28
C ALA A 452 18.98 21.87 20.50
N SER A 453 18.97 21.58 19.20
CA SER A 453 17.73 21.57 18.41
C SER A 453 16.75 20.48 18.82
N LEU A 454 17.23 19.27 19.15
CA LEU A 454 16.35 18.17 19.59
C LEU A 454 15.63 18.51 20.91
N VAL A 455 16.31 19.17 21.86
CA VAL A 455 15.68 19.66 23.09
C VAL A 455 14.62 20.73 22.79
N HIS A 456 14.94 21.69 21.93
CA HIS A 456 14.00 22.74 21.53
C HIS A 456 12.76 22.19 20.80
N GLN A 457 12.97 21.23 19.90
CA GLN A 457 11.91 20.51 19.19
C GLN A 457 10.99 19.77 20.19
N ALA A 458 11.56 19.04 21.17
CA ALA A 458 10.77 18.35 22.19
C ALA A 458 9.91 19.32 23.03
N GLU A 459 10.44 20.49 23.39
CA GLU A 459 9.67 21.54 24.06
C GLU A 459 8.53 22.09 23.19
N GLY A 460 8.80 22.36 21.91
CA GLY A 460 7.80 22.83 20.95
C GLY A 460 6.67 21.82 20.77
N MET A 461 7.04 20.55 20.57
CA MET A 461 6.12 19.43 20.40
C MET A 461 5.22 19.24 21.63
N ALA A 462 5.78 19.28 22.86
CA ALA A 462 4.99 19.18 24.07
C ALA A 462 3.95 20.31 24.22
N ARG A 463 4.31 21.54 23.83
CA ARG A 463 3.37 22.69 23.81
C ARG A 463 2.29 22.51 22.73
N LEU A 464 2.66 22.04 21.54
CA LEU A 464 1.75 21.78 20.43
C LEU A 464 0.74 20.68 20.79
N THR A 465 1.18 19.53 21.32
CA THR A 465 0.28 18.44 21.74
C THR A 465 -0.75 18.91 22.77
N LEU A 466 -0.36 19.77 23.73
CA LEU A 466 -1.30 20.34 24.70
C LEU A 466 -2.32 21.30 24.05
N ALA A 467 -1.92 22.05 23.01
CA ALA A 467 -2.83 22.88 22.23
C ALA A 467 -3.81 22.02 21.40
N GLN A 468 -3.30 20.98 20.72
CA GLN A 468 -4.09 20.05 19.92
C GLN A 468 -5.14 19.31 20.75
N GLN A 469 -4.78 18.82 21.95
CA GLN A 469 -5.75 18.22 22.88
C GLN A 469 -6.84 19.20 23.33
N LYS A 470 -6.53 20.50 23.46
CA LYS A 470 -7.54 21.53 23.77
C LYS A 470 -8.45 21.82 22.56
N GLU A 471 -7.89 21.91 21.36
CA GLU A 471 -8.66 22.08 20.12
C GLU A 471 -9.60 20.89 19.88
N GLN A 472 -9.13 19.65 20.02
CA GLN A 472 -9.95 18.44 19.92
C GLN A 472 -11.10 18.46 20.93
N ARG A 473 -10.83 18.75 22.21
CA ARG A 473 -11.86 18.88 23.26
C ARG A 473 -12.85 20.01 22.96
N SER A 474 -12.38 21.13 22.41
CA SER A 474 -13.23 22.25 22.01
C SER A 474 -14.15 21.85 20.86
N PHE A 475 -13.60 21.28 19.78
CA PHE A 475 -14.36 20.82 18.62
C PHE A 475 -15.46 19.82 19.03
N LEU A 476 -15.10 18.81 19.83
CA LEU A 476 -16.05 17.81 20.34
C LEU A 476 -17.10 18.36 21.32
N ALA A 477 -16.87 19.52 21.93
CA ALA A 477 -17.84 20.23 22.77
C ALA A 477 -18.74 21.18 21.96
N THR A 478 -18.24 21.76 20.86
CA THR A 478 -19.01 22.64 19.96
C THR A 478 -19.78 21.90 18.87
N ALA A 479 -19.40 20.66 18.55
CA ALA A 479 -20.06 19.84 17.54
C ALA A 479 -21.55 19.63 17.89
N PRO A 480 -22.50 20.02 17.01
CA PRO A 480 -23.92 19.82 17.27
C PRO A 480 -24.23 18.32 17.40
N GLN A 481 -24.96 17.92 18.43
CA GLN A 481 -25.43 16.53 18.62
C GLN A 481 -26.47 16.07 17.57
N THR A 482 -26.71 16.91 16.55
CA THR A 482 -27.65 16.74 15.45
C THR A 482 -27.04 17.19 14.11
N ALA A 483 -25.71 17.37 14.03
CA ALA A 483 -25.03 17.63 12.77
C ALA A 483 -25.12 16.40 11.86
N ASP A 484 -25.00 16.61 10.55
CA ASP A 484 -24.91 15.48 9.62
C ASP A 484 -23.65 14.65 9.94
N PRO A 485 -23.76 13.30 10.05
CA PRO A 485 -22.63 12.46 10.42
C PRO A 485 -21.48 12.49 9.41
N GLU A 486 -21.72 12.74 8.12
CA GLU A 486 -20.66 12.86 7.12
C GLU A 486 -19.96 14.21 7.25
N GLU A 487 -20.72 15.32 7.36
CA GLU A 487 -20.18 16.66 7.67
C GLU A 487 -19.33 16.66 8.96
N PHE A 488 -19.79 15.99 10.03
CA PHE A 488 -19.03 15.86 11.27
C PHE A 488 -17.71 15.11 11.06
N LEU A 489 -17.72 14.00 10.32
CA LEU A 489 -16.52 13.20 10.09
C LEU A 489 -15.50 13.91 9.21
N GLN A 490 -15.97 14.63 8.19
CA GLN A 490 -15.11 15.47 7.37
C GLN A 490 -14.51 16.61 8.21
N GLY A 491 -15.33 17.36 8.98
CA GLY A 491 -14.83 18.43 9.84
C GLY A 491 -13.89 17.95 10.95
N PHE A 492 -14.10 16.73 11.48
CA PHE A 492 -13.19 16.14 12.46
C PHE A 492 -11.87 15.68 11.81
N HIS A 493 -11.94 15.10 10.62
CA HIS A 493 -10.76 14.76 9.82
C HIS A 493 -9.93 16.00 9.47
N GLU A 494 -10.57 17.10 9.02
CA GLU A 494 -9.90 18.38 8.74
C GLU A 494 -9.18 18.96 9.97
N VAL A 495 -9.71 18.75 11.19
CA VAL A 495 -9.00 19.11 12.43
C VAL A 495 -7.79 18.21 12.64
N LEU A 496 -7.94 16.88 12.56
CA LEU A 496 -6.84 15.94 12.75
C LEU A 496 -5.73 16.11 11.71
N GLU A 497 -6.09 16.31 10.44
CA GLU A 497 -5.17 16.60 9.35
C GLU A 497 -4.43 17.91 9.57
N ARG A 498 -5.11 19.00 9.92
CA ARG A 498 -4.46 20.28 10.28
C ARG A 498 -3.49 20.11 11.45
N GLN A 499 -3.83 19.30 12.44
CA GLN A 499 -2.97 19.03 13.58
C GLN A 499 -1.74 18.21 13.18
N ARG A 500 -1.90 17.19 12.32
CA ARG A 500 -0.81 16.38 11.77
C ARG A 500 0.12 17.22 10.88
N LEU A 501 -0.42 18.08 10.02
CA LEU A 501 0.33 19.06 9.23
C LEU A 501 1.09 20.03 10.15
N SER A 502 0.43 20.67 11.11
CA SER A 502 1.09 21.57 12.08
C SER A 502 2.23 20.90 12.86
N ARG A 503 2.13 19.59 13.10
CA ARG A 503 3.20 18.79 13.74
C ARG A 503 4.37 18.59 12.78
N SER A 504 4.08 18.18 11.55
CA SER A 504 5.08 17.99 10.50
C SER A 504 5.79 19.30 10.12
N ASP A 505 5.06 20.41 10.05
CA ASP A 505 5.59 21.75 9.81
C ASP A 505 6.54 22.18 10.93
N LEU A 506 6.19 21.94 12.20
CA LEU A 506 7.08 22.24 13.34
C LEU A 506 8.34 21.37 13.29
N GLU A 507 8.20 20.07 13.06
CA GLU A 507 9.33 19.14 12.92
C GLU A 507 10.26 19.55 11.75
N GLU A 508 9.70 19.94 10.61
CA GLU A 508 10.46 20.40 9.44
C GLU A 508 11.09 21.79 9.66
N GLU A 509 10.40 22.74 10.30
CA GLU A 509 10.97 24.04 10.65
C GLU A 509 12.18 23.92 11.59
N GLU A 510 12.11 23.04 12.59
CA GLU A 510 13.24 22.75 13.49
C GLU A 510 14.38 22.05 12.73
N ASN A 511 14.07 21.03 11.92
CA ASN A 511 15.06 20.34 11.07
C ASN A 511 15.77 21.30 10.10
N VAL A 512 15.01 22.17 9.41
CA VAL A 512 15.52 23.20 8.49
C VAL A 512 16.36 24.23 9.24
N ARG A 513 15.97 24.62 10.47
CA ARG A 513 16.74 25.56 11.30
C ARG A 513 18.06 24.97 11.77
N ALA A 514 18.05 23.74 12.26
CA ALA A 514 19.24 22.99 12.64
C ALA A 514 20.18 22.76 11.44
N THR A 515 19.62 22.35 10.30
CA THR A 515 20.35 22.19 9.03
C THR A 515 20.99 23.51 8.58
N LYS A 516 20.28 24.63 8.66
CA LYS A 516 20.83 25.98 8.38
C LYS A 516 21.94 26.37 9.35
N ALA A 517 21.85 25.98 10.62
CA ALA A 517 22.91 26.21 11.62
C ALA A 517 24.16 25.37 11.32
N VAL A 518 24.01 24.08 10.95
CA VAL A 518 25.11 23.20 10.53
C VAL A 518 25.76 23.71 9.23
N ALA A 519 24.99 24.17 8.26
CA ALA A 519 25.52 24.79 7.04
C ALA A 519 26.27 26.11 7.32
N ALA A 520 25.74 26.94 8.23
CA ALA A 520 26.42 28.17 8.67
C ALA A 520 27.74 27.89 9.40
N LEU A 521 27.76 26.87 10.28
CA LEU A 521 28.97 26.37 10.94
C LEU A 521 30.01 25.90 9.91
N CYS A 522 29.60 25.13 8.89
CA CYS A 522 30.49 24.70 7.80
C CYS A 522 31.16 25.90 7.11
N GLN A 523 30.39 26.97 6.82
CA GLN A 523 30.92 28.17 6.20
C GLN A 523 31.79 29.03 7.14
N GLU A 524 31.48 29.06 8.44
CA GLU A 524 32.29 29.74 9.46
C GLU A 524 33.67 29.10 9.54
N LEU A 525 33.72 27.78 9.74
CA LEU A 525 34.94 27.01 9.79
C LEU A 525 35.72 27.10 8.47
N TYR A 526 35.03 27.06 7.31
CA TYR A 526 35.68 27.23 6.01
C TYR A 526 36.45 28.55 5.91
N ARG A 527 35.80 29.68 6.27
CA ARG A 527 36.46 31.00 6.24
C ARG A 527 37.65 31.05 7.19
N SER A 528 37.50 30.53 8.41
CA SER A 528 38.59 30.44 9.39
C SER A 528 39.78 29.64 8.84
N THR A 529 39.53 28.50 8.19
CA THR A 529 40.57 27.65 7.58
C THR A 529 41.26 28.34 6.39
N MET A 530 40.52 29.11 5.58
CA MET A 530 41.15 29.89 4.50
C MET A 530 42.03 31.02 5.04
N GLU A 531 41.66 31.66 6.15
CA GLU A 531 42.49 32.65 6.83
C GLU A 531 43.76 32.05 7.45
N THR A 532 43.71 30.82 7.99
CA THR A 532 44.89 30.15 8.53
C THR A 532 45.81 29.64 7.42
N PHE A 533 45.27 29.07 6.33
CA PHE A 533 46.04 28.76 5.12
C PHE A 533 46.74 29.99 4.54
N GLN A 534 46.07 31.14 4.52
CA GLN A 534 46.69 32.40 4.06
C GLN A 534 47.85 32.82 4.98
N LYS A 535 47.68 32.72 6.31
CA LYS A 535 48.77 32.98 7.27
C LYS A 535 49.97 32.05 7.08
N PHE A 536 49.76 30.77 6.74
CA PHE A 536 50.87 29.84 6.44
C PHE A 536 51.67 30.26 5.20
N VAL A 537 50.97 30.67 4.13
CA VAL A 537 51.60 31.26 2.92
C VAL A 537 52.38 32.52 3.27
N ASP A 538 51.78 33.45 4.01
CA ASP A 538 52.42 34.72 4.37
C ASP A 538 53.67 34.51 5.26
N VAL A 539 53.62 33.60 6.24
CA VAL A 539 54.77 33.25 7.07
C VAL A 539 55.89 32.62 6.25
N LEU A 540 55.56 31.66 5.36
CA LEU A 540 56.56 31.01 4.51
C LEU A 540 57.31 32.03 3.63
N PHE A 541 56.57 32.84 2.87
CA PHE A 541 57.17 33.72 1.88
C PHE A 541 57.73 35.01 2.47
N LEU A 542 57.11 35.62 3.48
CA LEU A 542 57.50 36.93 3.98
C LEU A 542 58.36 36.89 5.25
N GLN A 543 58.48 35.74 5.91
CA GLN A 543 59.27 35.59 7.14
C GLN A 543 60.34 34.49 7.00
N THR A 544 59.94 33.27 6.64
CA THR A 544 60.88 32.13 6.60
C THR A 544 61.84 32.20 5.42
N LEU A 545 61.36 32.41 4.19
CA LEU A 545 62.20 32.43 2.99
C LEU A 545 63.30 33.52 3.01
N PRO A 546 63.03 34.79 3.40
CA PRO A 546 64.07 35.82 3.55
C PRO A 546 65.14 35.49 4.60
N CYS A 547 64.87 34.58 5.55
CA CYS A 547 65.84 34.18 6.58
C CYS A 547 66.71 32.98 6.16
N VAL A 548 66.33 32.25 5.10
CA VAL A 548 67.05 31.05 4.62
C VAL A 548 67.58 31.18 3.18
N THR A 549 67.35 32.32 2.54
CA THR A 549 67.79 32.67 1.19
C THR A 549 68.23 34.14 1.15
N ASP A 550 69.06 34.53 0.18
CA ASP A 550 69.47 35.92 -0.05
C ASP A 550 68.44 36.75 -0.86
N LEU A 551 67.16 36.33 -0.87
CA LEU A 551 66.09 37.01 -1.61
C LEU A 551 65.73 38.36 -0.99
N SER A 552 65.47 39.37 -1.83
CA SER A 552 64.90 40.62 -1.38
C SER A 552 63.41 40.47 -1.04
N GLN A 553 62.91 41.35 -0.16
CA GLN A 553 61.50 41.34 0.26
C GLN A 553 60.53 41.48 -0.94
N ALA A 554 60.90 42.26 -1.97
CA ALA A 554 60.10 42.42 -3.18
C ALA A 554 60.04 41.13 -4.04
N GLU A 555 61.13 40.36 -4.12
CA GLU A 555 61.13 39.05 -4.80
C GLU A 555 60.29 38.03 -4.03
N CYS A 556 60.36 38.04 -2.70
CA CYS A 556 59.50 37.21 -1.84
C CYS A 556 58.01 37.55 -1.96
N GLU A 557 57.67 38.85 -2.02
CA GLU A 557 56.29 39.30 -2.27
C GLU A 557 55.78 38.87 -3.66
N TYR A 558 56.63 38.95 -4.69
CA TYR A 558 56.33 38.46 -6.05
C TYR A 558 56.10 36.94 -6.08
N LEU A 559 57.00 36.15 -5.49
CA LEU A 559 56.87 34.68 -5.45
C LEU A 559 55.62 34.25 -4.68
N ARG A 560 55.27 34.96 -3.60
CA ARG A 560 54.02 34.74 -2.86
C ARG A 560 52.80 34.97 -3.74
N GLN A 561 52.76 36.09 -4.46
CA GLN A 561 51.66 36.41 -5.37
C GLN A 561 51.56 35.39 -6.51
N GLN A 562 52.70 35.00 -7.11
CA GLN A 562 52.74 33.97 -8.14
C GLN A 562 52.24 32.61 -7.63
N ALA A 563 52.60 32.20 -6.41
CA ALA A 563 52.07 30.99 -5.78
C ALA A 563 50.56 31.05 -5.55
N GLN A 564 50.03 32.22 -5.12
CA GLN A 564 48.59 32.43 -4.96
C GLN A 564 47.84 32.40 -6.30
N GLU A 565 48.37 33.04 -7.34
CA GLU A 565 47.79 33.05 -8.69
C GLU A 565 47.80 31.63 -9.30
N ASN A 566 48.88 30.87 -9.12
CA ASN A 566 48.97 29.46 -9.53
C ASN A 566 47.94 28.59 -8.80
N ALA A 567 47.79 28.75 -7.48
CA ALA A 567 46.79 28.02 -6.70
C ALA A 567 45.36 28.36 -7.16
N ALA A 568 45.06 29.64 -7.38
CA ALA A 568 43.76 30.11 -7.86
C ALA A 568 43.41 29.54 -9.25
N GLN A 569 44.37 29.46 -10.18
CA GLN A 569 44.17 28.84 -11.49
C GLN A 569 43.87 27.35 -11.44
N GLN A 570 44.45 26.61 -10.47
CA GLN A 570 44.12 25.19 -10.29
C GLN A 570 42.75 25.02 -9.62
N LEU A 571 42.41 25.88 -8.66
CA LEU A 571 41.08 25.90 -8.03
C LEU A 571 39.98 26.23 -9.04
N GLU A 572 40.20 27.16 -9.97
CA GLU A 572 39.22 27.46 -11.02
C GLU A 572 38.92 26.25 -11.92
N LYS A 573 39.91 25.37 -12.16
CA LYS A 573 39.69 24.11 -12.89
C LYS A 573 38.85 23.12 -12.07
N LEU A 574 39.16 22.99 -10.78
CA LEU A 574 38.37 22.14 -9.87
C LEU A 574 36.94 22.66 -9.70
N ASP A 575 36.73 23.98 -9.68
CA ASP A 575 35.40 24.60 -9.64
C ASP A 575 34.57 24.28 -10.89
N ARG A 576 35.19 24.27 -12.07
CA ARG A 576 34.53 23.84 -13.31
C ARG A 576 34.14 22.37 -13.23
N PHE A 577 35.06 21.50 -12.79
CA PHE A 577 34.76 20.07 -12.62
C PHE A 577 33.66 19.81 -11.58
N ARG A 578 33.75 20.43 -10.41
CA ARG A 578 32.72 20.37 -9.35
C ARG A 578 31.35 20.85 -9.86
N SER A 579 31.33 21.86 -10.73
CA SER A 579 30.11 22.31 -11.42
C SER A 579 29.57 21.28 -12.43
N GLN A 580 30.38 20.35 -12.92
CA GLN A 580 29.94 19.20 -13.72
C GLN A 580 29.45 18.05 -12.83
N GLN A 581 30.18 17.68 -11.77
CA GLN A 581 29.73 16.68 -10.78
C GLN A 581 28.36 17.06 -10.21
N TRP A 582 28.16 18.35 -9.91
CA TRP A 582 26.88 18.87 -9.44
C TRP A 582 25.74 18.64 -10.44
N LYS A 583 25.98 18.84 -11.74
CA LYS A 583 24.97 18.55 -12.79
C LYS A 583 24.69 17.05 -12.88
N LEU A 584 25.72 16.21 -12.91
CA LEU A 584 25.57 14.74 -12.93
C LEU A 584 24.77 14.23 -11.73
N PHE A 585 24.97 14.83 -10.55
CA PHE A 585 24.19 14.54 -9.36
C PHE A 585 22.73 15.03 -9.46
N GLN A 586 22.48 16.23 -9.99
CA GLN A 586 21.12 16.73 -10.24
C GLN A 586 20.35 15.84 -11.23
N ASP A 587 21.01 15.43 -12.33
CA ASP A 587 20.44 14.51 -13.32
C ASP A 587 20.14 13.13 -12.71
N LEU A 588 21.01 12.62 -11.82
CA LEU A 588 20.77 11.38 -11.09
C LEU A 588 19.58 11.50 -10.12
N LEU A 589 19.48 12.59 -9.36
CA LEU A 589 18.41 12.78 -8.37
C LEU A 589 17.02 12.88 -9.05
N GLU A 590 16.92 13.52 -10.21
CA GLU A 590 15.67 13.56 -10.97
C GLU A 590 15.36 12.19 -11.62
N GLN A 591 16.37 11.42 -12.06
CA GLN A 591 16.19 10.02 -12.48
C GLN A 591 15.67 9.13 -11.34
N GLU A 592 16.19 9.29 -10.12
CA GLU A 592 15.71 8.55 -8.96
C GLU A 592 14.24 8.91 -8.66
N LYS A 593 13.93 10.20 -8.58
CA LYS A 593 12.56 10.69 -8.39
C LYS A 593 11.60 10.13 -9.45
N GLN A 594 11.99 10.08 -10.73
CA GLN A 594 11.19 9.46 -11.79
C GLN A 594 10.96 7.96 -11.53
N VAL A 595 11.99 7.20 -11.11
CA VAL A 595 11.85 5.78 -10.71
C VAL A 595 10.89 5.61 -9.53
N TRP A 596 10.93 6.49 -8.53
CA TRP A 596 9.99 6.47 -7.41
C TRP A 596 8.54 6.71 -7.86
N MET A 597 8.31 7.65 -8.78
CA MET A 597 6.98 7.87 -9.36
C MET A 597 6.49 6.66 -10.16
N GLU A 598 7.37 6.01 -10.92
CA GLU A 598 7.05 4.77 -11.63
C GLU A 598 6.61 3.65 -10.68
N GLU A 599 7.37 3.37 -9.62
CA GLU A 599 6.99 2.37 -8.61
C GLU A 599 5.69 2.73 -7.87
N HIS A 600 5.42 4.01 -7.62
CA HIS A 600 4.14 4.47 -7.07
C HIS A 600 2.95 4.21 -8.02
N THR A 601 3.09 4.51 -9.31
CA THR A 601 2.03 4.19 -10.29
C THR A 601 1.81 2.67 -10.41
N LEU A 602 2.89 1.90 -10.34
CA LEU A 602 2.90 0.45 -10.44
C LEU A 602 2.28 -0.23 -9.20
N SER A 603 2.47 0.35 -8.03
CA SER A 603 1.77 0.01 -6.79
C SER A 603 0.27 0.32 -6.88
N THR A 604 -0.09 1.46 -7.47
CA THR A 604 -1.49 1.84 -7.69
C THR A 604 -2.21 0.84 -8.61
N VAL A 605 -1.56 0.41 -9.70
CA VAL A 605 -2.08 -0.63 -10.60
C VAL A 605 -2.25 -1.98 -9.89
N LEU A 606 -1.31 -2.35 -9.01
CA LEU A 606 -1.42 -3.56 -8.19
C LEU A 606 -2.64 -3.47 -7.25
N GLN A 607 -2.83 -2.34 -6.57
CA GLN A 607 -3.96 -2.11 -5.67
C GLN A 607 -5.30 -2.16 -6.40
N THR A 608 -5.41 -1.60 -7.62
CA THR A 608 -6.65 -1.68 -8.41
C THR A 608 -6.95 -3.12 -8.84
N HIS A 609 -5.94 -3.89 -9.29
CA HIS A 609 -6.12 -5.30 -9.64
C HIS A 609 -6.59 -6.13 -8.45
N LEU A 610 -5.97 -5.94 -7.28
CA LEU A 610 -6.36 -6.63 -6.04
C LEU A 610 -7.79 -6.27 -5.61
N ARG A 611 -8.22 -5.02 -5.82
CA ARG A 611 -9.62 -4.60 -5.57
C ARG A 611 -10.58 -5.32 -6.51
N ASP A 612 -10.36 -5.20 -7.81
CA ASP A 612 -11.24 -5.73 -8.86
C ASP A 612 -11.38 -7.27 -8.74
N ASP A 613 -10.30 -7.97 -8.38
CA ASP A 613 -10.33 -9.41 -8.10
C ASP A 613 -11.20 -9.76 -6.88
N GLN A 614 -11.01 -9.06 -5.75
CA GLN A 614 -11.73 -9.34 -4.50
C GLN A 614 -13.22 -9.02 -4.64
N ASP A 615 -13.56 -7.87 -5.22
CA ASP A 615 -14.94 -7.48 -5.56
C ASP A 615 -15.57 -8.50 -6.53
N GLY A 616 -14.82 -8.93 -7.55
CA GLY A 616 -15.23 -9.96 -8.51
C GLY A 616 -15.46 -11.34 -7.90
N ILE A 617 -14.70 -11.71 -6.86
CA ILE A 617 -14.87 -12.95 -6.09
C ILE A 617 -16.14 -12.85 -5.22
N ILE A 618 -16.29 -11.81 -4.41
CA ILE A 618 -17.39 -11.72 -3.45
C ILE A 618 -18.76 -11.60 -4.14
N HIS A 619 -18.87 -10.80 -5.20
CA HIS A 619 -20.09 -10.72 -6.00
C HIS A 619 -20.45 -12.06 -6.65
N ARG A 620 -19.46 -12.84 -7.09
CA ARG A 620 -19.67 -14.17 -7.67
C ARG A 620 -20.13 -15.19 -6.63
N VAL A 621 -19.54 -15.18 -5.43
CA VAL A 621 -19.93 -16.07 -4.32
C VAL A 621 -21.36 -15.75 -3.87
N LEU A 622 -21.67 -14.49 -3.60
CA LEU A 622 -23.01 -14.06 -3.17
C LEU A 622 -24.08 -14.33 -4.25
N GLY A 623 -23.76 -14.14 -5.54
CA GLY A 623 -24.65 -14.48 -6.65
C GLY A 623 -24.84 -16.00 -6.89
N GLN A 624 -24.03 -16.85 -6.26
CA GLN A 624 -24.20 -18.31 -6.30
C GLN A 624 -25.00 -18.85 -5.12
N LEU A 625 -24.93 -18.19 -3.95
CA LEU A 625 -25.63 -18.57 -2.73
C LEU A 625 -27.11 -18.17 -2.78
N GLY A 626 -28.01 -19.15 -2.64
CA GLY A 626 -29.45 -18.91 -2.47
C GLY A 626 -29.84 -18.77 -1.00
N GLY A 627 -30.88 -17.98 -0.72
CA GLY A 627 -31.48 -17.86 0.62
C GLY A 627 -31.02 -16.66 1.47
N LEU A 628 -29.99 -15.92 1.04
CA LEU A 628 -29.64 -14.64 1.67
C LEU A 628 -30.68 -13.56 1.31
N SER A 629 -31.03 -12.70 2.27
CA SER A 629 -31.82 -11.49 2.00
C SER A 629 -30.93 -10.39 1.42
N GLU A 630 -31.52 -9.46 0.67
CA GLU A 630 -30.84 -8.29 0.11
C GLU A 630 -30.06 -7.50 1.18
N GLU A 631 -30.69 -7.23 2.35
CA GLU A 631 -30.04 -6.65 3.52
C GLU A 631 -28.79 -7.42 3.97
N SER A 632 -28.86 -8.75 4.02
CA SER A 632 -27.72 -9.58 4.46
C SER A 632 -26.58 -9.59 3.44
N THR A 633 -26.92 -9.60 2.15
CA THR A 633 -25.96 -9.45 1.05
C THR A 633 -25.26 -8.09 1.11
N GLN A 634 -26.01 -7.01 1.33
CA GLN A 634 -25.48 -5.66 1.49
C GLN A 634 -24.55 -5.55 2.71
N CYS A 635 -24.95 -6.11 3.87
CA CYS A 635 -24.10 -6.12 5.06
C CYS A 635 -22.75 -6.83 4.81
N ILE A 636 -22.75 -7.95 4.08
CA ILE A 636 -21.52 -8.70 3.75
C ILE A 636 -20.63 -7.89 2.80
N LEU A 637 -21.21 -7.23 1.79
CA LEU A 637 -20.48 -6.38 0.85
C LEU A 637 -19.87 -5.15 1.54
N GLN A 638 -20.62 -4.44 2.37
CA GLN A 638 -20.11 -3.30 3.16
C GLN A 638 -19.00 -3.74 4.12
N GLY A 639 -19.18 -4.87 4.80
CA GLY A 639 -18.14 -5.45 5.65
C GLY A 639 -16.85 -5.69 4.85
N HIS A 640 -16.95 -6.34 3.69
CA HIS A 640 -15.79 -6.60 2.83
C HIS A 640 -15.09 -5.34 2.33
N ASP A 641 -15.83 -4.34 1.82
CA ASP A 641 -15.26 -3.08 1.32
C ASP A 641 -14.45 -2.35 2.40
N LEU A 642 -14.93 -2.35 3.66
CA LEU A 642 -14.19 -1.77 4.79
C LEU A 642 -12.85 -2.49 5.05
N LEU A 643 -12.87 -3.83 5.09
CA LEU A 643 -11.66 -4.61 5.33
C LEU A 643 -10.68 -4.46 4.14
N LEU A 644 -11.19 -4.48 2.91
CA LEU A 644 -10.43 -4.33 1.68
C LEU A 644 -9.77 -2.95 1.59
N ARG A 645 -10.44 -1.86 1.98
CA ARG A 645 -9.82 -0.52 2.06
C ARG A 645 -8.70 -0.45 3.08
N SER A 646 -8.94 -0.98 4.28
CA SER A 646 -7.92 -1.09 5.33
C SER A 646 -6.69 -1.87 4.85
N ALA A 647 -6.91 -2.98 4.14
CA ALA A 647 -5.87 -3.81 3.52
C ALA A 647 -5.07 -3.07 2.43
N LEU A 648 -5.76 -2.44 1.47
CA LEU A 648 -5.13 -1.70 0.38
C LEU A 648 -4.32 -0.50 0.90
N ARG A 649 -4.83 0.22 1.90
CA ARG A 649 -4.10 1.32 2.55
C ARG A 649 -2.82 0.83 3.23
N ARG A 650 -2.84 -0.36 3.87
CA ARG A 650 -1.61 -0.98 4.39
C ARG A 650 -0.62 -1.31 3.27
N LEU A 651 -1.07 -2.00 2.21
CA LEU A 651 -0.21 -2.43 1.10
C LEU A 651 0.42 -1.23 0.36
N ALA A 652 -0.30 -0.10 0.25
CA ALA A 652 0.22 1.14 -0.33
C ALA A 652 1.49 1.63 0.40
N LEU A 653 1.43 1.80 1.73
CA LEU A 653 2.58 2.27 2.51
C LEU A 653 3.73 1.26 2.51
N ARG A 654 3.41 -0.04 2.57
CA ARG A 654 4.39 -1.14 2.48
C ARG A 654 5.14 -1.13 1.15
N SER A 655 4.47 -0.75 0.06
CA SER A 655 5.08 -0.56 -1.25
C SER A 655 6.14 0.55 -1.25
N SER A 656 5.88 1.67 -0.56
CA SER A 656 6.86 2.76 -0.40
C SER A 656 8.08 2.30 0.39
N ALA A 657 7.87 1.57 1.50
CA ALA A 657 8.98 0.98 2.27
C ALA A 657 9.81 0.00 1.42
N ILE A 658 9.17 -0.88 0.65
CA ILE A 658 9.86 -1.79 -0.29
C ILE A 658 10.65 -1.05 -1.38
N THR A 659 10.11 0.05 -1.91
CA THR A 659 10.84 0.90 -2.85
C THR A 659 12.07 1.54 -2.18
N THR A 660 11.93 1.96 -0.91
CA THR A 660 13.05 2.48 -0.11
C THR A 660 14.16 1.45 0.06
N LEU A 661 13.82 0.22 0.47
CA LEU A 661 14.77 -0.90 0.61
C LEU A 661 15.45 -1.25 -0.71
N THR A 662 14.72 -1.12 -1.83
CA THR A 662 15.29 -1.27 -3.19
C THR A 662 16.38 -0.21 -3.44
N GLN A 663 16.15 1.05 -3.08
CA GLN A 663 17.19 2.09 -3.22
C GLN A 663 18.38 1.84 -2.28
N MET A 664 18.13 1.42 -1.04
CA MET A 664 19.19 1.11 -0.07
C MET A 664 20.13 0.02 -0.59
N ARG A 665 19.59 -1.10 -1.12
CA ARG A 665 20.37 -2.17 -1.74
C ARG A 665 21.22 -1.71 -2.92
N LEU A 666 20.68 -0.83 -3.77
CA LEU A 666 21.35 -0.39 -4.99
C LEU A 666 22.32 0.79 -4.76
N SER A 667 22.24 1.48 -3.62
CA SER A 667 22.99 2.72 -3.32
C SER A 667 24.50 2.60 -3.55
N GLY A 668 25.16 1.52 -3.09
CA GLY A 668 26.60 1.33 -3.28
C GLY A 668 27.01 1.19 -4.75
N LYS A 669 26.21 0.49 -5.55
CA LYS A 669 26.46 0.27 -6.99
C LYS A 669 26.09 1.51 -7.81
N LYS A 670 25.10 2.30 -7.35
CA LYS A 670 24.81 3.65 -7.85
C LYS A 670 25.95 4.63 -7.60
N SER A 671 26.52 4.67 -6.39
CA SER A 671 27.71 5.50 -6.06
C SER A 671 28.87 5.16 -6.98
N LEU A 672 29.19 3.86 -7.14
CA LEU A 672 30.24 3.42 -8.05
C LEU A 672 30.01 3.87 -9.50
N LEU A 673 28.78 3.76 -10.01
CA LEU A 673 28.45 4.22 -11.37
C LEU A 673 28.52 5.75 -11.48
N GLN A 674 28.14 6.49 -10.43
CA GLN A 674 28.30 7.95 -10.38
C GLN A 674 29.78 8.34 -10.39
N GLU A 675 30.62 7.73 -9.54
CA GLU A 675 32.07 7.95 -9.49
C GLU A 675 32.74 7.70 -10.86
N LEU A 676 32.33 6.64 -11.58
CA LEU A 676 32.83 6.36 -12.93
C LEU A 676 32.38 7.41 -13.97
N ARG A 677 31.15 7.94 -13.86
CA ARG A 677 30.67 9.04 -14.71
C ARG A 677 31.41 10.35 -14.43
N GLU A 678 31.69 10.63 -13.15
CA GLU A 678 32.48 11.80 -12.73
C GLU A 678 33.94 11.69 -13.19
N GLN A 679 34.55 10.50 -13.14
CA GLN A 679 35.88 10.23 -13.70
C GLN A 679 35.91 10.39 -15.24
N HIS A 680 34.90 9.90 -15.94
CA HIS A 680 34.79 10.11 -17.39
C HIS A 680 34.69 11.61 -17.74
N ALA A 681 33.94 12.40 -16.96
CA ALA A 681 33.83 13.84 -17.14
C ALA A 681 35.17 14.56 -16.90
N LEU A 682 35.95 14.18 -15.88
CA LEU A 682 37.31 14.69 -15.64
C LEU A 682 38.22 14.52 -16.86
N GLU A 683 38.32 13.28 -17.36
CA GLU A 683 39.21 12.95 -18.46
C GLU A 683 38.77 13.64 -19.76
N GLN A 684 37.45 13.79 -19.98
CA GLN A 684 36.89 14.45 -21.16
C GLN A 684 37.21 15.96 -21.21
N ASP A 685 37.18 16.66 -20.07
CA ASP A 685 37.52 18.08 -19.97
C ASP A 685 39.05 18.35 -20.01
N SER A 686 39.87 17.31 -19.86
CA SER A 686 41.32 17.44 -19.61
C SER A 686 42.17 17.87 -20.81
N SER A 687 41.67 17.76 -22.05
CA SER A 687 42.50 17.96 -23.26
C SER A 687 41.80 18.69 -24.41
N GLN A 688 42.52 19.63 -25.05
CA GLN A 688 42.15 20.25 -26.33
C GLN A 688 42.81 19.55 -27.53
N CYS A 689 43.66 18.57 -27.28
CA CYS A 689 44.29 17.71 -28.27
C CYS A 689 44.49 16.34 -27.60
N LEU A 690 43.78 15.31 -28.10
CA LEU A 690 43.83 13.96 -27.54
C LEU A 690 45.12 13.25 -27.97
N ASP A 691 45.95 12.85 -27.01
CA ASP A 691 46.93 11.79 -27.25
C ASP A 691 46.22 10.44 -27.45
N GLU A 692 46.81 9.53 -28.21
CA GLU A 692 46.26 8.18 -28.46
C GLU A 692 46.01 7.42 -27.14
N HIS A 693 46.89 7.58 -26.14
CA HIS A 693 46.71 6.95 -24.83
C HIS A 693 45.54 7.56 -24.05
N GLN A 694 45.32 8.88 -24.12
CA GLN A 694 44.18 9.53 -23.49
C GLN A 694 42.86 9.13 -24.15
N TRP A 695 42.84 9.03 -25.48
CA TRP A 695 41.66 8.56 -26.21
C TRP A 695 41.34 7.08 -25.94
N GLN A 696 42.37 6.23 -25.78
CA GLN A 696 42.20 4.85 -25.36
C GLN A 696 41.69 4.74 -23.91
N LEU A 697 42.20 5.57 -22.99
CA LEU A 697 41.69 5.66 -21.61
C LEU A 697 40.22 6.11 -21.57
N LEU A 698 39.86 7.16 -22.32
CA LEU A 698 38.47 7.63 -22.43
C LEU A 698 37.53 6.55 -22.96
N ARG A 699 37.91 5.83 -24.03
CA ARG A 699 37.11 4.70 -24.51
C ARG A 699 37.01 3.56 -23.48
N ALA A 700 38.09 3.26 -22.74
CA ALA A 700 38.05 2.25 -21.70
C ALA A 700 37.11 2.63 -20.53
N LEU A 701 37.12 3.90 -20.13
CA LEU A 701 36.19 4.46 -19.13
C LEU A 701 34.74 4.45 -19.65
N GLU A 702 34.50 4.88 -20.89
CA GLU A 702 33.18 4.83 -21.53
C GLU A 702 32.63 3.39 -21.57
N THR A 703 33.44 2.41 -22.00
CA THR A 703 33.04 1.00 -21.99
C THR A 703 32.73 0.51 -20.58
N ARG A 704 33.52 0.91 -19.57
CA ARG A 704 33.29 0.51 -18.18
C ARG A 704 32.03 1.15 -17.59
N VAL A 705 31.74 2.41 -17.91
CA VAL A 705 30.49 3.09 -17.53
C VAL A 705 29.28 2.38 -18.13
N LEU A 706 29.37 1.93 -19.40
CA LEU A 706 28.30 1.18 -20.06
C LEU A 706 28.14 -0.24 -19.47
N GLU A 707 29.23 -0.94 -19.16
CA GLU A 707 29.19 -2.25 -18.52
C GLU A 707 28.58 -2.20 -17.11
N GLU A 708 29.03 -1.28 -16.25
CA GLU A 708 28.48 -1.16 -14.89
C GLU A 708 27.05 -0.58 -14.90
N ALA A 709 26.67 0.24 -15.89
CA ALA A 709 25.28 0.65 -16.08
C ALA A 709 24.37 -0.53 -16.46
N GLY A 710 24.81 -1.41 -17.35
CA GLY A 710 24.08 -2.63 -17.71
C GLY A 710 23.91 -3.59 -16.53
N ARG A 711 24.99 -3.82 -15.75
CA ARG A 711 24.93 -4.61 -14.51
C ARG A 711 23.99 -4.02 -13.48
N LEU A 712 24.04 -2.70 -13.27
CA LEU A 712 23.13 -2.01 -12.37
C LEU A 712 21.68 -2.14 -12.84
N GLU A 713 21.40 -2.11 -14.14
CA GLU A 713 20.05 -2.33 -14.67
C GLU A 713 19.55 -3.77 -14.42
N GLU A 714 20.35 -4.79 -14.74
CA GLU A 714 20.04 -6.20 -14.48
C GLU A 714 19.75 -6.45 -12.99
N GLU A 715 20.59 -5.92 -12.10
CA GLU A 715 20.42 -6.06 -10.66
C GLU A 715 19.25 -5.23 -10.12
N THR A 716 18.98 -4.05 -10.69
CA THR A 716 17.79 -3.25 -10.37
C THR A 716 16.52 -4.05 -10.69
N GLN A 717 16.47 -4.70 -11.85
CA GLN A 717 15.36 -5.57 -12.23
C GLN A 717 15.24 -6.78 -11.28
N GLN A 718 16.35 -7.45 -10.97
CA GLN A 718 16.37 -8.59 -10.04
C GLN A 718 15.91 -8.18 -8.62
N THR A 719 16.41 -7.06 -8.09
CA THR A 719 16.09 -6.57 -6.74
C THR A 719 14.63 -6.14 -6.64
N ARG A 720 14.13 -5.38 -7.63
CA ARG A 720 12.70 -5.04 -7.74
C ARG A 720 11.84 -6.29 -7.80
N LEU A 721 12.21 -7.29 -8.60
CA LEU A 721 11.47 -8.56 -8.69
C LEU A 721 11.42 -9.30 -7.35
N GLN A 722 12.56 -9.44 -6.66
CA GLN A 722 12.63 -10.10 -5.35
C GLN A 722 11.77 -9.42 -4.29
N LEU A 723 11.91 -8.09 -4.13
CA LEU A 723 11.15 -7.36 -3.10
C LEU A 723 9.67 -7.21 -3.48
N ARG A 724 9.34 -7.15 -4.77
CA ARG A 724 7.93 -7.20 -5.23
C ARG A 724 7.29 -8.58 -5.01
N GLN A 725 8.05 -9.67 -5.11
CA GLN A 725 7.54 -10.99 -4.71
C GLN A 725 7.18 -11.04 -3.22
N GLN A 726 7.91 -10.32 -2.36
CA GLN A 726 7.52 -10.15 -0.94
C GLN A 726 6.21 -9.37 -0.81
N LEU A 727 6.06 -8.23 -1.51
CA LEU A 727 4.78 -7.48 -1.52
C LEU A 727 3.60 -8.34 -2.01
N LEU A 728 3.81 -9.18 -3.03
CA LEU A 728 2.79 -10.10 -3.55
C LEU A 728 2.45 -11.21 -2.55
N ALA A 729 3.42 -11.75 -1.80
CA ALA A 729 3.17 -12.70 -0.73
C ALA A 729 2.37 -12.06 0.42
N GLU A 730 2.78 -10.88 0.89
CA GLU A 730 2.06 -10.11 1.91
C GLU A 730 0.63 -9.76 1.44
N ALA A 731 0.44 -9.41 0.16
CA ALA A 731 -0.89 -9.20 -0.42
C ALA A 731 -1.73 -10.49 -0.49
N GLN A 732 -1.13 -11.66 -0.75
CA GLN A 732 -1.80 -12.96 -0.72
C GLN A 732 -2.21 -13.34 0.72
N GLU A 733 -1.37 -13.10 1.72
CA GLU A 733 -1.69 -13.32 3.14
C GLU A 733 -2.86 -12.45 3.59
N VAL A 734 -2.83 -11.15 3.27
CA VAL A 734 -3.95 -10.24 3.55
C VAL A 734 -5.22 -10.65 2.77
N GLY A 735 -5.09 -11.13 1.53
CA GLY A 735 -6.20 -11.71 0.76
C GLY A 735 -6.81 -12.94 1.42
N GLN A 736 -6.01 -13.83 2.03
CA GLN A 736 -6.49 -14.98 2.80
C GLN A 736 -7.25 -14.53 4.07
N LEU A 737 -6.79 -13.48 4.75
CA LEU A 737 -7.52 -12.91 5.89
C LEU A 737 -8.89 -12.35 5.46
N LEU A 738 -8.95 -11.59 4.36
CA LEU A 738 -10.20 -11.10 3.77
C LEU A 738 -11.16 -12.24 3.40
N GLN A 739 -10.64 -13.33 2.82
CA GLN A 739 -11.41 -14.54 2.53
C GLN A 739 -11.96 -15.18 3.82
N GLN A 740 -11.14 -15.38 4.86
CA GLN A 740 -11.58 -15.98 6.12
C GLN A 740 -12.67 -15.15 6.82
N HIS A 741 -12.57 -13.82 6.78
CA HIS A 741 -13.58 -12.92 7.34
C HIS A 741 -14.89 -12.97 6.54
N THR A 742 -14.83 -12.95 5.20
CA THR A 742 -16.04 -13.05 4.35
C THR A 742 -16.71 -14.42 4.45
N GLU A 743 -15.96 -15.51 4.46
CA GLU A 743 -16.48 -16.87 4.69
C GLU A 743 -17.18 -17.00 6.05
N ARG A 744 -16.61 -16.41 7.11
CA ARG A 744 -17.23 -16.35 8.45
C ARG A 744 -18.54 -15.57 8.44
N ALA A 745 -18.57 -14.40 7.82
CA ALA A 745 -19.78 -13.56 7.71
C ALA A 745 -20.90 -14.26 6.91
N ILE A 746 -20.56 -14.90 5.80
CA ILE A 746 -21.48 -15.73 5.00
C ILE A 746 -21.99 -16.92 5.82
N GLY A 747 -21.11 -17.65 6.51
CA GLY A 747 -21.49 -18.79 7.36
C GLY A 747 -22.44 -18.40 8.49
N GLN A 748 -22.16 -17.28 9.17
CA GLN A 748 -23.01 -16.76 10.25
C GLN A 748 -24.39 -16.31 9.75
N THR A 749 -24.47 -15.62 8.61
CA THR A 749 -25.74 -15.15 8.03
C THR A 749 -26.61 -16.31 7.53
N LEU A 750 -26.03 -17.30 6.83
CA LEU A 750 -26.73 -18.52 6.41
C LEU A 750 -27.25 -19.33 7.61
N LEU A 751 -26.45 -19.49 8.66
CA LEU A 751 -26.84 -20.18 9.90
C LEU A 751 -27.93 -19.41 10.67
N GLY A 752 -27.90 -18.08 10.66
CA GLY A 752 -28.98 -17.22 11.16
C GLY A 752 -30.27 -17.39 10.36
N HIS A 753 -30.19 -17.45 9.03
CA HIS A 753 -31.33 -17.70 8.15
C HIS A 753 -31.97 -19.08 8.42
N ALA A 754 -31.17 -20.14 8.46
CA ALA A 754 -31.64 -21.50 8.74
C ALA A 754 -32.35 -21.60 10.10
N ARG A 755 -31.79 -20.97 11.15
CA ARG A 755 -32.43 -20.89 12.47
C ARG A 755 -33.76 -20.16 12.44
N ASN A 756 -33.86 -19.06 11.69
CA ASN A 756 -35.10 -18.28 11.56
C ASN A 756 -36.19 -19.04 10.79
N MET A 757 -35.82 -19.83 9.78
CA MET A 757 -36.76 -20.73 9.10
C MET A 757 -37.25 -21.84 10.03
N ALA A 758 -36.34 -22.44 10.82
CA ALA A 758 -36.68 -23.46 11.82
C ALA A 758 -37.47 -22.93 13.04
N SER A 759 -37.44 -21.62 13.32
CA SER A 759 -38.27 -21.02 14.36
C SER A 759 -39.65 -20.59 13.86
N LYS A 760 -39.76 -20.13 12.60
CA LYS A 760 -41.04 -19.78 11.96
C LYS A 760 -41.97 -20.99 11.85
N SER A 761 -41.44 -22.21 11.71
CA SER A 761 -42.22 -23.45 11.69
C SER A 761 -42.75 -23.89 13.06
N ARG A 762 -42.50 -23.15 14.15
CA ARG A 762 -42.93 -23.51 15.52
C ARG A 762 -44.00 -22.54 16.07
N ALA A 763 -45.25 -22.76 15.67
CA ALA A 763 -46.44 -21.93 15.90
C ALA A 763 -46.95 -21.86 17.37
N LYS A 764 -46.07 -21.54 18.32
CA LYS A 764 -46.32 -21.75 19.77
C LYS A 764 -47.51 -20.94 20.32
N ASP A 765 -47.68 -19.68 19.93
CA ASP A 765 -48.80 -18.84 20.41
C ASP A 765 -50.18 -19.31 19.88
N ARG A 766 -50.20 -20.05 18.77
CA ARG A 766 -51.44 -20.50 18.11
C ARG A 766 -51.99 -21.79 18.73
N ASP A 767 -51.12 -22.65 19.26
CA ASP A 767 -51.53 -23.88 19.94
C ASP A 767 -52.08 -23.62 21.36
N ASP A 768 -51.58 -22.59 22.05
CA ASP A 768 -52.14 -22.19 23.34
C ASP A 768 -53.54 -21.57 23.16
N PHE A 769 -53.78 -20.79 22.09
CA PHE A 769 -55.13 -20.34 21.73
C PHE A 769 -56.09 -21.50 21.42
N LYS A 770 -55.67 -22.50 20.63
CA LYS A 770 -56.48 -23.72 20.37
C LYS A 770 -56.82 -24.46 21.65
N ARG A 771 -55.88 -24.58 22.60
CA ARG A 771 -56.08 -25.29 23.87
C ARG A 771 -57.15 -24.60 24.73
N THR A 772 -57.05 -23.28 24.90
CA THR A 772 -58.05 -22.46 25.61
C THR A 772 -59.43 -22.56 24.95
N LEU A 773 -59.48 -22.57 23.61
CA LEU A 773 -60.73 -22.73 22.85
C LEU A 773 -61.33 -24.13 23.03
N MET A 774 -60.50 -25.17 23.06
CA MET A 774 -60.89 -26.56 23.36
C MET A 774 -61.44 -26.73 24.77
N GLU A 775 -60.79 -26.14 25.77
CA GLU A 775 -61.25 -26.15 27.15
C GLU A 775 -62.63 -25.47 27.26
N ALA A 776 -62.79 -24.26 26.70
CA ALA A 776 -64.07 -23.55 26.65
C ALA A 776 -65.18 -24.31 25.86
N ALA A 777 -64.83 -25.04 24.81
CA ALA A 777 -65.79 -25.85 24.05
C ALA A 777 -66.23 -27.12 24.80
N VAL A 778 -65.39 -27.67 25.69
CA VAL A 778 -65.72 -28.83 26.54
C VAL A 778 -66.50 -28.42 27.79
N GLU A 779 -66.27 -27.21 28.31
CA GLU A 779 -67.04 -26.61 29.42
C GLU A 779 -68.43 -26.09 28.98
N SER A 780 -68.70 -26.03 27.67
CA SER A 780 -69.98 -25.61 27.10
C SER A 780 -71.11 -26.61 27.38
N VAL A 781 -72.13 -26.18 28.13
CA VAL A 781 -73.33 -26.97 28.51
C VAL A 781 -74.07 -27.60 27.31
N TYR A 782 -73.83 -27.09 26.09
CA TYR A 782 -74.52 -27.52 24.87
C TYR A 782 -73.75 -28.59 24.06
N VAL A 783 -72.55 -29.00 24.50
CA VAL A 783 -71.67 -29.90 23.76
C VAL A 783 -71.17 -31.02 24.67
N THR A 784 -71.05 -32.24 24.14
CA THR A 784 -70.43 -33.36 24.87
C THR A 784 -68.94 -33.43 24.56
N SER A 785 -68.13 -33.85 25.54
CA SER A 785 -66.69 -34.10 25.34
C SER A 785 -66.41 -35.08 24.19
N ALA A 786 -67.27 -36.08 24.00
CA ALA A 786 -67.24 -36.99 22.85
C ALA A 786 -67.54 -36.30 21.50
N GLY A 787 -68.31 -35.21 21.49
CA GLY A 787 -68.53 -34.36 20.31
C GLY A 787 -67.26 -33.60 19.91
N VAL A 788 -66.63 -32.91 20.88
CA VAL A 788 -65.35 -32.20 20.66
C VAL A 788 -64.25 -33.19 20.23
N GLY A 789 -64.19 -34.37 20.88
CA GLY A 789 -63.22 -35.42 20.52
C GLY A 789 -63.35 -35.93 19.08
N ARG A 790 -64.57 -36.02 18.53
CA ARG A 790 -64.76 -36.36 17.10
C ARG A 790 -64.23 -35.27 16.17
N LEU A 791 -64.43 -34.00 16.52
CA LEU A 791 -64.00 -32.85 15.73
C LEU A 791 -62.47 -32.72 15.70
N VAL A 792 -61.81 -32.92 16.86
CA VAL A 792 -60.34 -33.04 16.97
C VAL A 792 -59.81 -34.21 16.14
N HIS A 793 -60.48 -35.38 16.19
CA HIS A 793 -60.07 -36.53 15.38
C HIS A 793 -60.21 -36.27 13.88
N ALA A 794 -61.28 -35.60 13.44
CA ALA A 794 -61.50 -35.23 12.05
C ALA A 794 -60.40 -34.26 11.54
N TYR A 795 -60.04 -33.25 12.32
CA TYR A 795 -58.96 -32.30 12.01
C TYR A 795 -57.60 -33.01 11.84
N TYR A 796 -57.19 -33.85 12.79
CA TYR A 796 -55.94 -34.61 12.65
C TYR A 796 -55.99 -35.62 11.48
N GLN A 797 -57.15 -36.17 11.16
CA GLN A 797 -57.32 -37.03 9.98
C GLN A 797 -57.22 -36.23 8.67
N GLN A 798 -57.73 -35.00 8.63
CA GLN A 798 -57.63 -34.09 7.48
C GLN A 798 -56.19 -33.62 7.25
N ILE A 799 -55.46 -33.22 8.30
CA ILE A 799 -54.02 -32.92 8.21
C ILE A 799 -53.25 -34.12 7.68
N ARG A 800 -53.50 -35.32 8.24
CA ARG A 800 -52.80 -36.53 7.81
C ARG A 800 -52.98 -36.80 6.31
N ARG A 801 -54.22 -36.66 5.80
CA ARG A 801 -54.50 -36.79 4.36
C ARG A 801 -53.77 -35.71 3.55
N ALA A 802 -53.82 -34.43 3.96
CA ALA A 802 -53.13 -33.34 3.25
C ALA A 802 -51.61 -33.55 3.18
N MET A 803 -50.98 -34.07 4.24
CA MET A 803 -49.55 -34.40 4.21
C MET A 803 -49.25 -35.62 3.32
N GLN A 804 -50.06 -36.68 3.38
CA GLN A 804 -49.90 -37.86 2.52
C GLN A 804 -50.06 -37.49 1.03
N ASP A 805 -51.10 -36.73 0.70
CA ASP A 805 -51.32 -36.14 -0.63
C ASP A 805 -50.11 -35.32 -1.12
N HIS A 806 -49.48 -34.53 -0.25
CA HIS A 806 -48.28 -33.75 -0.61
C HIS A 806 -47.05 -34.64 -0.80
N GLU A 807 -46.84 -35.64 0.07
CA GLU A 807 -45.75 -36.60 -0.08
C GLU A 807 -45.87 -37.40 -1.39
N GLU A 808 -47.07 -37.86 -1.75
CA GLU A 808 -47.35 -38.53 -3.03
C GLU A 808 -47.10 -37.61 -4.23
N ARG A 809 -47.59 -36.36 -4.21
CA ARG A 809 -47.34 -35.37 -5.28
C ARG A 809 -45.85 -35.04 -5.43
N LYS A 810 -45.14 -34.91 -4.32
CA LYS A 810 -43.69 -34.66 -4.27
C LYS A 810 -42.90 -35.84 -4.83
N LEU A 811 -43.27 -37.07 -4.47
CA LEU A 811 -42.63 -38.29 -4.95
C LEU A 811 -42.84 -38.45 -6.47
N HIS A 812 -44.08 -38.29 -6.95
CA HIS A 812 -44.40 -38.28 -8.38
C HIS A 812 -43.63 -37.19 -9.15
N HIS A 813 -43.47 -35.99 -8.58
CA HIS A 813 -42.70 -34.93 -9.25
C HIS A 813 -41.18 -35.23 -9.28
N LEU A 814 -40.62 -35.83 -8.23
CA LEU A 814 -39.23 -36.28 -8.20
C LEU A 814 -38.96 -37.40 -9.22
N GLU A 815 -39.88 -38.37 -9.35
CA GLU A 815 -39.81 -39.41 -10.39
C GLU A 815 -39.88 -38.80 -11.80
N THR A 816 -40.77 -37.82 -12.01
CA THR A 816 -40.89 -37.09 -13.28
C THR A 816 -39.57 -36.38 -13.62
N LEU A 817 -38.99 -35.64 -12.68
CA LEU A 817 -37.69 -34.97 -12.84
C LEU A 817 -36.54 -35.95 -13.09
N GLN A 818 -36.57 -37.14 -12.49
CA GLN A 818 -35.59 -38.20 -12.75
C GLN A 818 -35.72 -38.76 -14.16
N GLY A 819 -36.96 -38.96 -14.63
CA GLY A 819 -37.27 -39.31 -16.02
C GLY A 819 -36.76 -38.26 -17.01
N GLU A 820 -37.11 -36.99 -16.80
CA GLU A 820 -36.68 -35.85 -17.63
C GLU A 820 -35.16 -35.69 -17.69
N ARG A 821 -34.46 -35.82 -16.55
CA ARG A 821 -32.98 -35.81 -16.50
C ARG A 821 -32.38 -36.95 -17.34
N THR A 822 -33.00 -38.13 -17.29
CA THR A 822 -32.54 -39.32 -18.01
C THR A 822 -32.80 -39.18 -19.52
N GLU A 823 -33.94 -38.62 -19.92
CA GLU A 823 -34.25 -38.34 -21.33
C GLU A 823 -33.42 -37.18 -21.91
N HIS A 824 -33.21 -36.09 -21.17
CA HIS A 824 -32.29 -35.02 -21.59
C HIS A 824 -30.85 -35.52 -21.77
N PHE A 825 -30.40 -36.44 -20.91
CA PHE A 825 -29.09 -37.10 -21.06
C PHE A 825 -29.04 -37.98 -22.32
N LYS A 826 -30.08 -38.80 -22.58
CA LYS A 826 -30.19 -39.60 -23.82
C LYS A 826 -30.24 -38.73 -25.08
N LEU A 827 -31.01 -37.64 -25.06
CA LEU A 827 -31.12 -36.68 -26.17
C LEU A 827 -29.79 -35.99 -26.46
N ARG A 828 -29.07 -35.51 -25.43
CA ARG A 828 -27.73 -34.93 -25.61
C ARG A 828 -26.73 -35.96 -26.14
N LYS A 829 -26.73 -37.19 -25.60
CA LYS A 829 -25.85 -38.27 -26.10
C LYS A 829 -26.12 -38.62 -27.57
N LYS A 830 -27.38 -38.54 -28.02
CA LYS A 830 -27.73 -38.68 -29.45
C LYS A 830 -27.24 -37.48 -30.29
N GLN A 831 -27.30 -36.27 -29.75
CA GLN A 831 -26.82 -35.05 -30.41
C GLN A 831 -25.27 -35.02 -30.53
N GLU A 832 -24.55 -35.53 -29.53
CA GLU A 832 -23.09 -35.67 -29.55
C GLU A 832 -22.58 -36.73 -30.53
N LEU A 833 -23.40 -37.73 -30.90
CA LEU A 833 -23.11 -38.66 -32.00
C LEU A 833 -23.47 -38.11 -33.39
N GLY A 834 -24.14 -36.95 -33.47
CA GLY A 834 -24.68 -36.38 -34.72
C GLY A 834 -23.70 -35.57 -35.56
N ASP A 835 -22.58 -35.12 -34.98
CA ASP A 835 -21.55 -34.32 -35.66
C ASP A 835 -20.37 -35.21 -36.11
N PRO A 836 -20.34 -35.74 -37.35
CA PRO A 836 -19.13 -36.33 -37.89
C PRO A 836 -18.07 -35.23 -38.04
N SER A 837 -16.92 -35.39 -37.36
CA SER A 837 -15.84 -34.41 -37.45
C SER A 837 -15.35 -34.28 -38.88
N SER A 838 -15.50 -33.10 -39.48
CA SER A 838 -14.89 -32.76 -40.76
C SER A 838 -13.37 -32.97 -40.67
N GLY A 839 -12.89 -34.02 -41.35
CA GLY A 839 -11.47 -34.30 -41.47
C GLY A 839 -10.85 -33.36 -42.49
N ALA A 840 -10.19 -32.30 -42.01
CA ALA A 840 -9.27 -31.55 -42.85
C ALA A 840 -7.95 -32.32 -42.96
N GLU A 841 -7.59 -32.72 -44.19
CA GLU A 841 -6.34 -33.42 -44.49
C GLU A 841 -5.11 -32.57 -44.10
N VAL A 842 -4.07 -33.25 -43.60
CA VAL A 842 -2.78 -32.63 -43.28
C VAL A 842 -1.83 -32.81 -44.45
N ALA A 843 -1.45 -31.72 -45.12
CA ALA A 843 -0.42 -31.71 -46.14
C ALA A 843 0.84 -30.97 -45.64
N GLY A 844 1.92 -31.73 -45.42
CA GLY A 844 3.29 -31.21 -45.31
C GLY A 844 3.82 -30.91 -43.89
N GLY A 845 5.09 -31.28 -43.66
CA GLY A 845 5.91 -30.73 -42.56
C GLY A 845 6.05 -31.61 -41.29
N ALA A 846 7.05 -32.49 -41.25
CA ALA A 846 7.33 -33.36 -40.10
C ALA A 846 7.95 -32.64 -38.86
N GLN A 847 7.76 -31.33 -38.72
CA GLN A 847 8.41 -30.52 -37.67
C GLN A 847 7.46 -29.57 -36.91
N GLU A 848 6.16 -29.54 -37.26
CA GLU A 848 5.12 -28.76 -36.54
C GLU A 848 4.23 -29.62 -35.62
N ALA A 849 4.50 -30.93 -35.52
CA ALA A 849 3.63 -31.89 -34.85
C ALA A 849 3.33 -31.55 -33.38
N SER A 850 4.28 -30.98 -32.64
CA SER A 850 4.08 -30.57 -31.24
C SER A 850 3.10 -29.39 -31.10
N GLY A 851 3.29 -28.34 -31.91
CA GLY A 851 2.43 -27.15 -31.90
C GLY A 851 1.00 -27.47 -32.34
N ALA A 852 0.83 -28.25 -33.41
CA ALA A 852 -0.48 -28.68 -33.89
C ALA A 852 -1.22 -29.59 -32.90
N VAL A 853 -0.51 -30.47 -32.17
CA VAL A 853 -1.10 -31.29 -31.09
C VAL A 853 -1.49 -30.42 -29.90
N HIS A 854 -0.65 -29.46 -29.49
CA HIS A 854 -0.97 -28.55 -28.40
C HIS A 854 -2.18 -27.64 -28.75
N GLN A 855 -2.26 -27.14 -29.98
CA GLN A 855 -3.43 -26.38 -30.45
C GLN A 855 -4.70 -27.24 -30.53
N ARG A 856 -4.63 -28.50 -30.99
CA ARG A 856 -5.79 -29.42 -30.92
C ARG A 856 -6.20 -29.73 -29.49
N MET A 857 -5.24 -29.91 -28.58
CA MET A 857 -5.49 -30.15 -27.17
C MET A 857 -6.18 -28.93 -26.52
N LEU A 858 -5.69 -27.71 -26.79
CA LEU A 858 -6.32 -26.46 -26.36
C LEU A 858 -7.71 -26.26 -26.99
N ALA A 859 -7.92 -26.64 -28.26
CA ALA A 859 -9.21 -26.57 -28.91
C ALA A 859 -10.20 -27.60 -28.33
N GLN A 860 -9.76 -28.82 -28.04
CA GLN A 860 -10.55 -29.83 -27.33
C GLN A 860 -10.84 -29.41 -25.88
N GLN A 861 -9.88 -28.82 -25.17
CA GLN A 861 -10.05 -28.29 -23.82
C GLN A 861 -11.06 -27.13 -23.82
N LYS A 862 -10.97 -26.19 -24.78
CA LYS A 862 -11.97 -25.12 -24.96
C LYS A 862 -13.35 -25.67 -25.31
N LYS A 863 -13.44 -26.69 -26.19
CA LYS A 863 -14.70 -27.36 -26.53
C LYS A 863 -15.30 -28.06 -25.31
N PHE A 864 -14.48 -28.77 -24.54
CA PHE A 864 -14.89 -29.44 -23.30
C PHE A 864 -15.32 -28.44 -22.22
N LEU A 865 -14.58 -27.36 -22.01
CA LEU A 865 -14.95 -26.27 -21.10
C LEU A 865 -16.26 -25.59 -21.52
N ALA A 866 -16.49 -25.37 -22.82
CA ALA A 866 -17.76 -24.84 -23.32
C ALA A 866 -18.92 -25.84 -23.11
N GLN A 867 -18.71 -27.13 -23.41
CA GLN A 867 -19.68 -28.20 -23.17
C GLN A 867 -20.01 -28.37 -21.68
N PHE A 868 -18.99 -28.27 -20.81
CA PHE A 868 -19.13 -28.31 -19.35
C PHE A 868 -19.85 -27.06 -18.82
N THR A 869 -19.52 -25.87 -19.31
CA THR A 869 -20.21 -24.62 -18.94
C THR A 869 -21.68 -24.67 -19.34
N ALA A 870 -21.99 -25.10 -20.57
CA ALA A 870 -23.36 -25.33 -21.02
C ALA A 870 -24.06 -26.43 -20.20
N HIS A 871 -23.37 -27.50 -19.82
CA HIS A 871 -23.91 -28.54 -18.93
C HIS A 871 -24.25 -28.00 -17.53
N GLN A 872 -23.39 -27.17 -16.94
CA GLN A 872 -23.63 -26.54 -15.64
C GLN A 872 -24.77 -25.52 -15.70
N GLN A 873 -24.88 -24.75 -16.80
CA GLN A 873 -26.02 -23.85 -17.03
C GLN A 873 -27.34 -24.63 -17.12
N THR A 874 -27.44 -25.67 -17.98
CA THR A 874 -28.64 -26.51 -18.08
C THR A 874 -28.98 -27.18 -16.74
N ARG A 875 -27.99 -27.66 -15.98
CA ARG A 875 -28.20 -28.18 -14.63
C ARG A 875 -28.76 -27.12 -13.69
N ARG A 876 -28.15 -25.93 -13.64
CA ARG A 876 -28.58 -24.82 -12.78
C ARG A 876 -30.02 -24.39 -13.11
N ASP A 877 -30.41 -24.38 -14.37
CA ASP A 877 -31.76 -23.99 -14.78
C ASP A 877 -32.80 -25.08 -14.52
N ALA A 878 -32.48 -26.37 -14.73
CA ALA A 878 -33.33 -27.48 -14.29
C ALA A 878 -33.50 -27.51 -12.74
N TRP A 879 -32.46 -27.18 -11.98
CA TRP A 879 -32.56 -27.01 -10.52
C TRP A 879 -33.44 -25.82 -10.13
N LYS A 880 -33.36 -24.67 -10.81
CA LYS A 880 -34.28 -23.53 -10.60
C LYS A 880 -35.73 -23.89 -10.92
N GLN A 881 -35.97 -24.67 -11.98
CA GLN A 881 -37.33 -25.12 -12.34
C GLN A 881 -37.89 -26.08 -11.29
N SER A 882 -37.10 -27.07 -10.87
CA SER A 882 -37.47 -28.00 -9.79
C SER A 882 -37.74 -27.26 -8.47
N ALA A 883 -36.90 -26.28 -8.09
CA ALA A 883 -37.15 -25.43 -6.92
C ALA A 883 -38.51 -24.74 -6.99
N ARG A 884 -38.82 -24.05 -8.10
CA ARG A 884 -40.12 -23.35 -8.28
C ARG A 884 -41.34 -24.27 -8.17
N VAL A 885 -41.26 -25.52 -8.60
CA VAL A 885 -42.37 -26.48 -8.47
C VAL A 885 -42.45 -27.00 -7.03
N MET A 886 -41.32 -27.22 -6.36
CA MET A 886 -41.29 -27.53 -4.93
C MET A 886 -41.88 -26.39 -4.09
N ASP A 887 -41.50 -25.15 -4.34
CA ASP A 887 -42.06 -23.94 -3.70
C ASP A 887 -43.59 -23.86 -3.91
N HIS A 888 -44.08 -24.22 -5.10
CA HIS A 888 -45.50 -24.24 -5.41
C HIS A 888 -46.26 -25.36 -4.67
N LEU A 889 -45.68 -26.56 -4.58
CA LEU A 889 -46.25 -27.69 -3.82
C LEU A 889 -46.23 -27.45 -2.31
N GLU A 890 -45.22 -26.74 -1.80
CA GLU A 890 -45.12 -26.32 -0.41
C GLU A 890 -46.16 -25.24 -0.10
N ALA A 891 -46.29 -24.20 -0.93
CA ALA A 891 -47.34 -23.20 -0.80
C ALA A 891 -48.76 -23.81 -0.89
N GLN A 892 -48.97 -24.82 -1.74
CA GLN A 892 -50.24 -25.55 -1.82
C GLN A 892 -50.52 -26.38 -0.56
N LEU A 893 -49.51 -27.02 0.03
CA LEU A 893 -49.67 -27.70 1.32
C LEU A 893 -49.96 -26.68 2.43
N GLU A 894 -49.26 -25.55 2.44
CA GLU A 894 -49.47 -24.48 3.42
C GLU A 894 -50.92 -23.96 3.37
N THR A 895 -51.47 -23.68 2.18
CA THR A 895 -52.89 -23.29 2.06
C THR A 895 -53.84 -24.38 2.52
N GLN A 896 -53.61 -25.65 2.17
CA GLN A 896 -54.46 -26.77 2.62
C GLN A 896 -54.43 -26.96 4.15
N LEU A 897 -53.28 -26.78 4.79
CA LEU A 897 -53.14 -26.83 6.24
C LEU A 897 -53.79 -25.61 6.92
N GLN A 898 -53.58 -24.40 6.37
CA GLN A 898 -54.22 -23.17 6.87
C GLN A 898 -55.75 -23.24 6.76
N GLU A 899 -56.30 -23.75 5.65
CA GLU A 899 -57.75 -23.95 5.45
C GLU A 899 -58.33 -24.97 6.44
N ALA A 900 -57.69 -26.14 6.60
CA ALA A 900 -58.12 -27.15 7.55
C ALA A 900 -58.08 -26.66 9.01
N GLU A 901 -57.05 -25.89 9.35
CA GLU A 901 -56.89 -25.28 10.67
C GLU A 901 -57.88 -24.14 10.93
N GLN A 902 -58.22 -23.34 9.91
CA GLN A 902 -59.23 -22.29 10.03
C GLN A 902 -60.64 -22.90 10.15
N SER A 903 -60.96 -23.96 9.40
CA SER A 903 -62.20 -24.74 9.57
C SER A 903 -62.32 -25.26 11.00
N PHE A 904 -61.28 -25.95 11.48
CA PHE A 904 -61.21 -26.45 12.86
C PHE A 904 -61.42 -25.34 13.91
N ILE A 905 -60.69 -24.22 13.83
CA ILE A 905 -60.81 -23.11 14.79
C ILE A 905 -62.21 -22.48 14.74
N SER A 906 -62.79 -22.29 13.55
CA SER A 906 -64.12 -21.67 13.39
C SER A 906 -65.27 -22.55 13.89
N GLU A 907 -65.25 -23.85 13.60
CA GLU A 907 -66.22 -24.80 14.15
C GLU A 907 -66.10 -24.89 15.68
N LEU A 908 -64.87 -24.91 16.19
CA LEU A 908 -64.61 -25.05 17.62
C LEU A 908 -64.97 -23.77 18.40
N ALA A 909 -64.72 -22.58 17.82
CA ALA A 909 -65.21 -21.32 18.36
C ALA A 909 -66.75 -21.21 18.34
N ALA A 910 -67.42 -21.76 17.32
CA ALA A 910 -68.88 -21.82 17.26
C ALA A 910 -69.46 -22.71 18.37
N LEU A 911 -68.80 -23.83 18.70
CA LEU A 911 -69.16 -24.70 19.83
C LEU A 911 -68.92 -24.03 21.20
N ALA A 912 -67.85 -23.24 21.33
CA ALA A 912 -67.54 -22.44 22.51
C ALA A 912 -68.34 -21.11 22.60
N ARG A 913 -69.08 -20.74 21.54
CA ARG A 913 -69.76 -19.43 21.36
C ARG A 913 -68.84 -18.22 21.52
N VAL A 914 -67.56 -18.36 21.17
CA VAL A 914 -66.60 -17.26 21.15
C VAL A 914 -66.76 -16.50 19.82
N PRO A 915 -67.11 -15.20 19.81
CA PRO A 915 -67.19 -14.43 18.58
C PRO A 915 -65.78 -14.24 18.00
N LEU A 916 -65.46 -15.00 16.96
CA LEU A 916 -64.34 -14.70 16.08
C LEU A 916 -64.65 -13.42 15.32
N ALA A 917 -63.73 -12.45 15.32
CA ALA A 917 -63.80 -11.34 14.38
C ALA A 917 -63.76 -11.91 12.95
N GLU A 918 -64.61 -11.40 12.04
CA GLU A 918 -64.68 -11.87 10.66
C GLU A 918 -63.35 -11.64 9.93
N SER A 919 -62.46 -12.64 9.96
CA SER A 919 -61.32 -12.71 9.07
C SER A 919 -61.85 -12.94 7.65
N LYS A 920 -61.99 -11.84 6.89
CA LYS A 920 -62.23 -11.91 5.44
C LYS A 920 -61.26 -12.93 4.84
N PRO A 921 -61.72 -13.85 3.97
CA PRO A 921 -60.80 -14.77 3.31
C PRO A 921 -59.77 -13.95 2.52
N PHE A 922 -58.48 -14.18 2.80
CA PHE A 922 -57.40 -13.59 2.02
C PHE A 922 -57.47 -14.16 0.61
N SER A 923 -58.08 -13.42 -0.31
CA SER A 923 -58.12 -13.82 -1.72
C SER A 923 -56.74 -13.62 -2.34
N ASN A 924 -55.89 -14.63 -2.25
CA ASN A 924 -54.67 -14.71 -3.05
C ASN A 924 -55.05 -14.85 -4.54
N LYS A 925 -55.24 -13.70 -5.19
CA LYS A 925 -55.39 -13.58 -6.65
C LYS A 925 -54.23 -12.78 -7.25
N HIS A 926 -53.06 -13.43 -7.30
CA HIS A 926 -52.18 -13.23 -8.45
C HIS A 926 -52.70 -14.15 -9.58
N GLY A 927 -53.50 -13.57 -10.47
CA GLY A 927 -54.11 -14.30 -11.59
C GLY A 927 -55.02 -13.41 -12.44
N LEU A 928 -54.69 -13.31 -13.72
CA LEU A 928 -55.30 -12.49 -14.77
C LEU A 928 -56.84 -12.46 -14.75
N SER A 929 -57.42 -11.27 -14.98
CA SER A 929 -58.87 -11.06 -15.10
C SER A 929 -59.31 -10.99 -16.57
N GLU A 930 -59.57 -12.12 -17.21
CA GLU A 930 -60.46 -12.16 -18.38
C GLU A 930 -61.93 -12.03 -17.92
N LYS A 931 -62.72 -11.20 -18.63
CA LYS A 931 -64.14 -10.97 -18.33
C LYS A 931 -65.05 -11.72 -19.32
N PRO A 932 -65.97 -12.58 -18.87
CA PRO A 932 -67.08 -13.05 -19.69
C PRO A 932 -68.30 -12.12 -19.58
N LEU A 933 -68.86 -11.75 -20.73
CA LEU A 933 -70.13 -11.02 -20.85
C LEU A 933 -71.33 -11.87 -20.41
N ARG A 934 -72.31 -11.27 -19.71
CA ARG A 934 -73.73 -11.70 -19.80
C ARG A 934 -74.71 -10.54 -19.60
N THR A 935 -75.96 -10.78 -19.99
CA THR A 935 -76.87 -9.77 -20.58
C THR A 935 -78.22 -9.65 -19.85
N LYS A 936 -79.05 -8.68 -20.28
CA LYS A 936 -80.48 -8.40 -19.94
C LYS A 936 -80.69 -7.46 -18.73
N ARG A 937 -81.65 -6.50 -18.70
CA ARG A 937 -82.60 -5.94 -19.70
C ARG A 937 -83.08 -4.52 -19.28
N LYS A 938 -83.43 -3.67 -20.27
CA LYS A 938 -84.11 -2.33 -20.21
C LYS A 938 -85.39 -2.31 -19.33
N LYS A 939 -86.06 -1.21 -18.87
CA LYS A 939 -85.98 0.30 -18.82
C LYS A 939 -87.23 0.78 -17.98
N PRO A 940 -87.63 2.09 -17.84
CA PRO A 940 -87.02 3.41 -18.13
C PRO A 940 -87.06 4.44 -16.95
N ALA A 941 -86.65 5.69 -17.20
CA ALA A 941 -86.63 6.85 -16.28
C ALA A 941 -87.72 7.90 -16.58
N PRO A 942 -87.93 8.91 -15.71
CA PRO A 942 -88.62 10.18 -16.03
C PRO A 942 -87.68 11.27 -16.59
N ARG A 943 -88.28 12.36 -17.09
CA ARG A 943 -87.73 13.33 -18.09
C ARG A 943 -87.07 14.61 -17.55
N ASP A 944 -86.33 15.25 -18.45
CA ASP A 944 -85.78 16.62 -18.41
C ASP A 944 -86.81 17.78 -18.35
N ARG A 945 -86.33 18.95 -17.87
CA ARG A 945 -86.41 20.33 -18.43
C ARG A 945 -86.44 21.37 -17.29
N GLY A 946 -85.88 22.58 -17.42
CA GLY A 946 -85.17 23.19 -18.56
C GLY A 946 -84.53 24.55 -18.18
N ASP A 947 -83.95 25.23 -19.17
CA ASP A 947 -83.08 26.41 -19.06
C ASP A 947 -83.70 27.71 -18.49
N PHE A 948 -82.86 28.69 -18.11
CA PHE A 948 -82.66 29.95 -18.87
C PHE A 948 -81.63 30.91 -18.19
N GLY A 949 -80.74 31.53 -18.99
CA GLY A 949 -79.98 32.74 -18.60
C GLY A 949 -78.50 32.80 -19.06
N GLY A 950 -78.19 33.62 -20.08
CA GLY A 950 -76.82 34.04 -20.44
C GLY A 950 -76.68 35.58 -20.38
N PRO A 951 -75.71 36.24 -21.06
CA PRO A 951 -74.62 35.73 -21.90
C PRO A 951 -73.21 36.26 -21.51
N LYS A 952 -72.23 35.98 -22.39
CA LYS A 952 -70.78 36.27 -22.39
C LYS A 952 -70.42 37.79 -22.43
N ASP A 953 -69.16 38.27 -22.37
CA ASP A 953 -67.80 37.69 -22.62
C ASP A 953 -66.74 38.25 -21.64
N ASP A 954 -65.73 37.45 -21.29
CA ASP A 954 -64.30 37.68 -21.62
C ASP A 954 -63.40 36.55 -21.05
N ASP A 955 -62.66 35.89 -21.95
CA ASP A 955 -61.71 34.79 -21.72
C ASP A 955 -60.26 35.34 -21.57
N PRO A 956 -59.18 34.54 -21.28
CA PRO A 956 -59.12 33.08 -21.23
C PRO A 956 -58.45 32.43 -20.00
N ALA A 957 -58.76 31.14 -19.84
CA ALA A 957 -57.89 29.97 -19.65
C ALA A 957 -56.34 30.14 -19.48
N SER A 958 -55.58 29.17 -18.94
CA SER A 958 -55.87 27.77 -18.62
C SER A 958 -54.85 27.21 -17.62
N GLY A 959 -55.28 26.31 -16.73
CA GLY A 959 -54.40 25.44 -15.95
C GLY A 959 -54.72 23.98 -16.21
N GLY A 960 -54.02 23.36 -17.17
CA GLY A 960 -54.20 21.95 -17.55
C GLY A 960 -52.86 21.22 -17.69
N PRO A 961 -52.77 19.92 -17.29
CA PRO A 961 -51.58 19.06 -17.46
C PRO A 961 -51.56 18.46 -18.91
N PRO A 962 -50.67 17.51 -19.32
CA PRO A 962 -49.72 16.69 -18.54
C PRO A 962 -48.35 16.39 -19.20
N SER A 963 -47.58 15.51 -18.54
CA SER A 963 -46.58 14.53 -19.02
C SER A 963 -46.03 14.58 -20.46
N GLY A 964 -44.69 14.49 -20.61
CA GLY A 964 -44.06 13.97 -21.83
C GLY A 964 -42.55 14.19 -21.95
N SER A 965 -41.78 13.11 -22.07
CA SER A 965 -40.31 13.14 -22.28
C SER A 965 -39.90 13.61 -23.68
N HIS A 966 -38.76 14.32 -23.80
CA HIS A 966 -37.57 13.95 -24.58
C HIS A 966 -36.75 15.13 -25.16
N SER A 967 -35.45 15.14 -24.82
CA SER A 967 -34.29 15.39 -25.71
C SER A 967 -34.04 16.74 -26.41
N SER A 968 -32.78 17.18 -26.28
CA SER A 968 -31.93 17.79 -27.33
C SER A 968 -31.92 19.32 -27.56
N LYS A 969 -30.68 19.85 -27.39
CA LYS A 969 -30.00 20.95 -28.14
C LYS A 969 -30.14 22.43 -27.73
N ARG A 970 -29.00 22.92 -27.19
CA ARG A 970 -28.16 24.06 -27.65
C ARG A 970 -28.69 25.51 -27.63
N LEU A 971 -27.81 26.37 -27.06
CA LEU A 971 -27.57 27.79 -27.39
C LEU A 971 -28.72 28.77 -27.07
N SER A 972 -28.50 30.05 -26.73
CA SER A 972 -27.34 30.79 -26.16
C SER A 972 -27.78 32.24 -25.89
N GLN A 973 -26.93 33.03 -25.20
CA GLN A 973 -26.97 34.51 -25.06
C GLN A 973 -28.02 35.04 -24.04
N GLN A 974 -27.59 35.84 -23.04
CA GLN A 974 -27.29 37.31 -23.08
C GLN A 974 -28.64 38.08 -23.18
N GLU A 975 -29.08 38.94 -22.27
CA GLU A 975 -28.44 40.09 -21.58
C GLU A 975 -29.21 40.36 -20.25
N SER A 976 -28.59 40.74 -19.12
CA SER A 976 -28.35 42.12 -18.61
C SER A 976 -29.61 43.01 -18.58
N GLU A 977 -29.87 43.93 -17.64
CA GLU A 977 -29.07 44.54 -16.56
C GLU A 977 -30.01 45.33 -15.59
N VAL A 978 -29.47 46.01 -14.56
CA VAL A 978 -30.14 47.00 -13.67
C VAL A 978 -31.20 46.38 -12.74
N GLY A 979 -31.14 46.46 -11.40
CA GLY A 979 -30.69 47.55 -10.52
C GLY A 979 -31.89 47.95 -9.64
N ASP A 980 -31.80 48.71 -8.56
CA ASP A 980 -30.69 49.29 -7.81
C ASP A 980 -31.25 49.70 -6.42
N GLY A 981 -30.41 50.15 -5.48
CA GLY A 981 -30.83 50.83 -4.25
C GLY A 981 -30.78 49.96 -2.98
N GLU A 982 -29.73 50.00 -2.16
CA GLU A 982 -29.29 51.10 -1.26
C GLU A 982 -29.88 50.99 0.17
N ASN A 983 -29.19 51.36 1.26
CA ASN A 983 -27.73 51.43 1.54
C ASN A 983 -27.53 51.65 3.06
N SER A 984 -26.56 50.98 3.69
CA SER A 984 -25.78 51.50 4.86
C SER A 984 -24.68 50.47 5.22
N LYS A 985 -23.37 50.64 4.97
CA LYS A 985 -22.41 51.68 5.45
C LYS A 985 -22.52 51.83 6.97
N LYS A 986 -21.51 51.66 7.85
CA LYS A 986 -20.01 51.65 7.81
C LYS A 986 -19.51 51.05 9.18
N MET A 987 -18.24 50.79 9.57
CA MET A 987 -16.90 51.10 9.03
C MET A 987 -15.74 50.26 9.68
N LEU A 988 -14.72 49.92 8.88
CA LEU A 988 -13.26 49.91 9.18
C LEU A 988 -12.57 49.05 10.30
N LYS A 989 -11.44 48.44 9.86
CA LYS A 989 -10.19 48.02 10.57
C LYS A 989 -10.22 46.73 11.42
N ARG A 990 -9.09 46.01 11.66
CA ARG A 990 -7.78 45.76 10.98
C ARG A 990 -6.90 44.97 11.97
N ARG A 991 -6.18 43.92 11.52
CA ARG A 991 -5.15 43.12 12.28
C ARG A 991 -5.73 42.27 13.44
N SER A 992 -5.08 41.19 13.90
CA SER A 992 -3.73 40.66 13.60
C SER A 992 -3.64 39.13 13.72
N ASN A 993 -2.61 38.58 13.08
CA ASN A 993 -2.00 37.27 13.28
C ASN A 993 -2.07 36.73 14.72
N LEU A 994 -2.38 35.44 14.83
CA LEU A 994 -1.66 34.45 15.63
C LEU A 994 -1.78 33.09 14.92
#